data_AF-A0A0B4ESP5-F1
#
_entry.id   AF-A0A0B4ESP5-F1
#
_cell.length_a   1.000
_cell.length_b   1.000
_cell.length_c   1.000
_cell.angle_alpha   90.00
_cell.angle_beta   90.00
_cell.angle_gamma   90.00
#
_symmetry.space_group_name_H-M   'P 1'
#
loop_
_entity.id
_entity.type
_entity.pdbx_description
1 polymer ?
#
loop_
_entity_poly.entity_id
_entity_poly.type
_entity_poly.pdbx_seq_one_letter_code
_entity_poly.pdbx_strand_id
1 'polypeptide(L)'
;MLHALLLLAALPLATCSSAQGNQRRVIQQPGLIRFPITVSEAPAGTFRRLRRQNNADLTSQSTGFFYTIDLVIGTPGQAVPVNFDTGSWELWVNPSCANTSETAICESLPRFTGSTTLVDTNRTGQIAYGAGYAKFKYMYDYISVGGAKINQQIFGVAYDTSVVAYGILGAGPWVLGWTSPYPHVLDSLVSQNHIQSRAFSLDLRPIESPLGAVIFGGIDTKKYIGGLEKRPIATGPDGSVRYWIYVDGLSVTREDGSRIPVFDQTNGLLALLDSGTTLTQLPRTMVTEILKAFPSARQDPNDANQYIVDCAAASLAGTVDFKFGNTVINVRYDDFLWKQPQHGICVLGVSPNDSFFVLGDTFLRSAYAVYDMDNRNVYLAPAADCGTNLAPIGKGTDAVPSLVGECSSRATSVTTSTTASQVQSTTTQDIRVTASSSFESSTSFWYVFNHVVDYIVNCSVSHDIKHIISYVVSYVVRYIRHVIKRIVGHIISYINHRAKHIVKHTVDDINHGISHDINYGINHIDKHIFSHIISYVVNDRAKHIVEHTVNYIVSHTVKHIISYIISYTKHGINCIVFGIVSHIISHIISYVVNHRAKRVVNYIVSYIVGYVVNHRAKHIISYFNHDIKCIVKHTVNCILGHTVKHSISYANHGINHDVSH
;
A
#
# COMPACT_ATOMS: atom_id res chain seq x y z
N MET A 1 59.64 -22.60 -25.20
CA MET A 1 58.68 -21.46 -25.22
C MET A 1 57.32 -21.96 -24.73
N LEU A 2 57.03 -21.92 -23.41
CA LEU A 2 55.79 -22.54 -22.90
C LEU A 2 55.27 -21.97 -21.55
N HIS A 3 55.40 -20.65 -21.31
CA HIS A 3 55.00 -20.01 -20.04
C HIS A 3 54.26 -18.66 -20.20
N ALA A 4 53.84 -18.30 -21.43
CA ALA A 4 53.32 -16.96 -21.75
C ALA A 4 51.85 -16.93 -22.23
N LEU A 5 51.10 -18.03 -22.07
CA LEU A 5 49.77 -18.21 -22.70
C LEU A 5 48.61 -18.48 -21.72
N LEU A 6 48.86 -18.50 -20.41
CA LEU A 6 47.84 -18.84 -19.39
C LEU A 6 47.18 -17.62 -18.69
N LEU A 7 47.67 -16.40 -18.93
CA LEU A 7 47.17 -15.19 -18.23
C LEU A 7 45.97 -14.49 -18.90
N LEU A 8 45.54 -14.92 -20.08
CA LEU A 8 44.43 -14.29 -20.83
C LEU A 8 43.05 -14.89 -20.54
N ALA A 9 42.95 -15.98 -19.78
CA ALA A 9 41.68 -16.67 -19.49
C ALA A 9 40.94 -16.14 -18.23
N ALA A 10 41.58 -15.31 -17.40
CA ALA A 10 41.03 -14.90 -16.10
C ALA A 10 40.05 -13.70 -16.15
N LEU A 11 40.04 -12.94 -17.26
CA LEU A 11 39.31 -11.67 -17.38
C LEU A 11 37.77 -11.77 -17.37
N PRO A 12 37.09 -12.84 -17.85
CA PRO A 12 35.62 -12.92 -17.81
C PRO A 12 35.02 -13.07 -16.41
N LEU A 13 35.77 -13.65 -15.46
CA LEU A 13 35.27 -13.99 -14.12
C LEU A 13 35.27 -12.78 -13.17
N ALA A 14 36.30 -11.93 -13.26
CA ALA A 14 36.38 -10.70 -12.48
C ALA A 14 35.25 -9.72 -12.81
N THR A 15 34.92 -9.55 -14.11
CA THR A 15 33.82 -8.69 -14.54
C THR A 15 32.47 -9.21 -14.06
N CYS A 16 32.20 -10.51 -14.17
CA CYS A 16 30.94 -11.10 -13.71
C CYS A 16 30.75 -10.96 -12.19
N SER A 17 31.82 -11.15 -11.40
CA SER A 17 31.81 -10.91 -9.95
C SER A 17 31.52 -9.45 -9.62
N SER A 18 32.15 -8.49 -10.31
CA SER A 18 31.88 -7.05 -10.09
C SER A 18 30.46 -6.63 -10.49
N ALA A 19 29.90 -7.22 -11.55
CA ALA A 19 28.53 -6.96 -11.99
C ALA A 19 27.49 -7.44 -10.96
N GLN A 20 27.62 -8.68 -10.46
CA GLN A 20 26.77 -9.16 -9.36
C GLN A 20 26.99 -8.36 -8.07
N GLY A 21 28.23 -7.94 -7.79
CA GLY A 21 28.58 -7.10 -6.65
C GLY A 21 27.89 -5.73 -6.64
N ASN A 22 27.63 -5.14 -7.81
CA ASN A 22 26.81 -3.92 -7.93
C ASN A 22 25.31 -4.21 -7.79
N GLN A 23 24.80 -5.35 -8.29
CA GLN A 23 23.38 -5.68 -8.18
C GLN A 23 22.93 -6.08 -6.76
N ARG A 24 23.84 -6.42 -5.85
CA ARG A 24 23.55 -6.61 -4.42
C ARG A 24 23.70 -5.33 -3.58
N ARG A 25 23.82 -4.17 -4.21
CA ARG A 25 23.92 -2.86 -3.52
C ARG A 25 22.67 -2.03 -3.76
N VAL A 26 22.42 -1.13 -2.81
CA VAL A 26 21.56 0.04 -3.03
C VAL A 26 22.17 0.88 -4.15
N ILE A 27 21.36 1.25 -5.14
CA ILE A 27 21.73 2.16 -6.22
C ILE A 27 20.74 3.32 -6.20
N GLN A 28 21.24 4.54 -6.01
CA GLN A 28 20.46 5.76 -6.12
C GLN A 28 20.91 6.54 -7.35
N GLN A 29 19.95 6.99 -8.15
CA GLN A 29 20.15 7.85 -9.32
C GLN A 29 19.10 8.97 -9.30
N PRO A 30 19.22 10.03 -10.12
CA PRO A 30 18.23 11.11 -10.13
C PRO A 30 16.81 10.59 -10.40
N GLY A 31 15.95 10.67 -9.37
CA GLY A 31 14.54 10.26 -9.44
C GLY A 31 14.24 8.78 -9.16
N LEU A 32 15.25 7.93 -8.90
CA LEU A 32 15.02 6.51 -8.57
C LEU A 32 15.97 5.95 -7.49
N ILE A 33 15.49 4.95 -6.76
CA ILE A 33 16.24 4.19 -5.75
C ILE A 33 15.98 2.69 -5.97
N ARG A 34 16.97 1.94 -6.44
CA ARG A 34 16.95 0.47 -6.37
C ARG A 34 17.50 0.01 -5.03
N PHE A 35 16.70 -0.74 -4.29
CA PHE A 35 17.05 -1.33 -3.00
C PHE A 35 16.95 -2.87 -3.08
N PRO A 36 18.01 -3.64 -2.76
CA PRO A 36 17.96 -5.11 -2.74
C PRO A 36 16.99 -5.65 -1.68
N ILE A 37 16.12 -6.57 -2.05
CA ILE A 37 15.24 -7.26 -1.11
C ILE A 37 15.95 -8.50 -0.57
N THR A 38 15.87 -8.71 0.73
CA THR A 38 16.44 -9.87 1.42
C THR A 38 15.35 -10.91 1.67
N VAL A 39 15.62 -12.18 1.36
CA VAL A 39 14.76 -13.30 1.76
C VAL A 39 15.10 -13.68 3.20
N SER A 40 14.11 -13.69 4.09
CA SER A 40 14.23 -14.14 5.48
C SER A 40 13.35 -15.37 5.72
N GLU A 41 13.79 -16.31 6.56
CA GLU A 41 13.12 -17.60 6.80
C GLU A 41 12.63 -17.70 8.26
N ALA A 42 11.41 -18.21 8.47
CA ALA A 42 10.85 -18.50 9.79
C ALA A 42 11.32 -19.88 10.32
N PRO A 43 11.95 -19.97 11.50
CA PRO A 43 12.25 -21.24 12.15
C PRO A 43 10.98 -22.01 12.53
N ALA A 44 11.05 -23.35 12.47
CA ALA A 44 9.92 -24.21 12.78
C ALA A 44 9.45 -24.07 14.24
N GLY A 45 8.15 -23.83 14.42
CA GLY A 45 7.48 -23.73 15.71
C GLY A 45 6.06 -24.30 15.68
N THR A 46 5.51 -24.64 16.85
CA THR A 46 4.21 -25.31 16.96
C THR A 46 3.03 -24.32 16.91
N PHE A 47 2.83 -23.69 15.74
CA PHE A 47 1.90 -22.56 15.60
C PHE A 47 0.42 -22.98 15.62
N ARG A 48 -0.31 -22.50 16.63
CA ARG A 48 -1.73 -22.80 16.85
C ARG A 48 -2.63 -21.89 15.99
N ARG A 49 -3.10 -22.43 14.86
CA ARG A 49 -3.93 -21.72 13.88
C ARG A 49 -5.29 -21.30 14.49
N LEU A 50 -5.69 -20.05 14.27
CA LEU A 50 -6.99 -19.47 14.67
C LEU A 50 -7.63 -18.71 13.50
N ARG A 51 -8.95 -18.50 13.56
CA ARG A 51 -9.78 -18.15 12.39
C ARG A 51 -9.97 -16.64 12.20
N ARG A 52 -9.59 -16.18 11.00
CA ARG A 52 -9.58 -14.83 10.42
C ARG A 52 -10.66 -13.82 10.86
N GLN A 53 -10.18 -12.65 11.27
CA GLN A 53 -10.68 -11.32 10.89
C GLN A 53 -9.47 -10.35 10.82
N ASN A 54 -9.18 -9.60 9.76
CA ASN A 54 -9.81 -9.46 8.44
C ASN A 54 -8.76 -9.17 7.33
N ASN A 55 -9.06 -9.59 6.09
CA ASN A 55 -8.54 -9.11 4.80
C ASN A 55 -7.03 -8.75 4.63
N ALA A 56 -6.14 -9.42 5.33
CA ALA A 56 -4.79 -9.79 4.88
C ALA A 56 -4.36 -11.05 5.67
N ASP A 57 -3.87 -12.11 5.02
CA ASP A 57 -3.71 -13.41 5.66
C ASP A 57 -2.24 -13.80 5.92
N LEU A 58 -1.69 -13.25 7.00
CA LEU A 58 -0.32 -13.57 7.44
C LEU A 58 -0.17 -14.98 8.03
N THR A 59 -1.20 -15.84 8.05
CA THR A 59 -1.05 -17.23 8.54
C THR A 59 -0.04 -18.06 7.74
N SER A 60 0.28 -17.63 6.51
CA SER A 60 1.32 -18.29 5.70
C SER A 60 2.74 -17.77 5.93
N GLN A 61 2.92 -16.58 6.54
CA GLN A 61 4.25 -16.04 6.82
C GLN A 61 4.95 -16.81 7.97
N SER A 62 4.19 -17.20 9.00
CA SER A 62 4.70 -17.82 10.24
C SER A 62 5.34 -19.20 10.09
N THR A 63 5.30 -19.80 8.89
CA THR A 63 5.93 -21.08 8.55
C THR A 63 6.75 -21.02 7.27
N GLY A 64 7.06 -19.80 6.79
CA GLY A 64 7.57 -19.59 5.44
C GLY A 64 8.65 -18.53 5.35
N PHE A 65 8.74 -17.97 4.15
CA PHE A 65 9.70 -16.93 3.81
C PHE A 65 8.99 -15.58 3.72
N PHE A 66 9.68 -14.52 4.13
CA PHE A 66 9.20 -13.15 4.04
C PHE A 66 10.29 -12.26 3.42
N TYR A 67 9.86 -11.35 2.56
CA TYR A 67 10.72 -10.47 1.79
C TYR A 67 10.91 -9.17 2.55
N THR A 68 12.15 -8.86 2.96
CA THR A 68 12.50 -7.71 3.80
C THR A 68 13.24 -6.61 3.07
N ILE A 69 13.07 -5.38 3.58
CA ILE A 69 13.83 -4.19 3.23
C ILE A 69 14.46 -3.62 4.52
N ASP A 70 15.76 -3.32 4.46
CA ASP A 70 16.51 -2.83 5.61
C ASP A 70 16.45 -1.30 5.68
N LEU A 71 15.60 -0.78 6.57
CA LEU A 71 15.50 0.66 6.83
C LEU A 71 16.58 1.10 7.83
N VAL A 72 17.10 2.32 7.69
CA VAL A 72 17.94 2.94 8.74
C VAL A 72 17.14 4.01 9.47
N ILE A 73 16.75 3.74 10.71
CA ILE A 73 15.79 4.53 11.49
C ILE A 73 16.50 5.28 12.63
N GLY A 74 16.19 6.57 12.75
CA GLY A 74 16.52 7.43 13.88
C GLY A 74 17.95 7.97 13.95
N THR A 75 18.23 8.60 15.09
CA THR A 75 19.54 9.09 15.53
C THR A 75 19.92 8.43 16.88
N PRO A 76 21.08 7.74 16.99
CA PRO A 76 21.87 7.22 15.88
C PRO A 76 21.05 6.24 15.03
N GLY A 77 21.40 6.13 13.74
CA GLY A 77 20.69 5.28 12.79
C GLY A 77 20.83 3.80 13.12
N GLN A 78 19.71 3.11 13.31
CA GLN A 78 19.63 1.67 13.52
C GLN A 78 19.13 0.99 12.25
N ALA A 79 19.81 -0.07 11.81
CA ALA A 79 19.28 -0.95 10.78
C ALA A 79 18.08 -1.73 11.35
N VAL A 80 16.96 -1.73 10.64
CA VAL A 80 15.72 -2.42 11.02
C VAL A 80 15.13 -3.09 9.77
N PRO A 81 15.23 -4.43 9.64
CA PRO A 81 14.51 -5.15 8.60
C PRO A 81 13.00 -5.07 8.85
N VAL A 82 12.26 -4.75 7.80
CA VAL A 82 10.79 -4.80 7.79
C VAL A 82 10.31 -5.55 6.55
N ASN A 83 9.23 -6.32 6.66
CA ASN A 83 8.64 -6.99 5.50
C ASN A 83 8.06 -5.95 4.54
N PHE A 84 8.39 -6.06 3.24
CA PHE A 84 7.85 -5.19 2.20
C PHE A 84 6.51 -5.76 1.70
N ASP A 85 5.42 -5.05 1.96
CA ASP A 85 4.04 -5.55 1.86
C ASP A 85 3.20 -4.65 0.95
N THR A 86 2.76 -5.16 -0.21
CA THR A 86 1.89 -4.39 -1.12
C THR A 86 0.38 -4.50 -0.81
N GLY A 87 -0.02 -5.37 0.12
CA GLY A 87 -1.40 -5.52 0.60
C GLY A 87 -1.79 -4.55 1.73
N SER A 88 -0.81 -4.08 2.53
CA SER A 88 -0.99 -3.02 3.54
C SER A 88 -0.29 -1.71 3.17
N TRP A 89 -0.53 -0.65 3.96
CA TRP A 89 -0.13 0.73 3.67
C TRP A 89 0.73 1.41 4.76
N GLU A 90 0.91 0.73 5.89
CA GLU A 90 1.46 1.33 7.11
C GLU A 90 2.94 0.95 7.30
N LEU A 91 3.79 1.89 7.72
CA LEU A 91 5.10 1.55 8.27
C LEU A 91 4.99 1.42 9.80
N TRP A 92 5.33 0.26 10.33
CA TRP A 92 5.51 0.07 11.77
C TRP A 92 6.65 -0.89 12.09
N VAL A 93 7.25 -0.74 13.28
CA VAL A 93 8.39 -1.54 13.76
C VAL A 93 8.11 -2.18 15.10
N ASN A 94 8.66 -3.37 15.32
CA ASN A 94 8.60 -4.05 16.61
C ASN A 94 9.89 -3.84 17.43
N PRO A 95 9.85 -3.15 18.59
CA PRO A 95 11.00 -3.05 19.49
C PRO A 95 11.16 -4.27 20.40
N SER A 96 10.10 -5.06 20.64
CA SER A 96 10.04 -6.04 21.75
C SER A 96 9.59 -7.43 21.32
N CYS A 97 10.34 -8.46 21.75
CA CYS A 97 10.00 -9.86 21.49
C CYS A 97 9.12 -10.50 22.57
N ALA A 98 8.78 -9.75 23.63
CA ALA A 98 8.13 -10.29 24.82
C ALA A 98 6.70 -10.82 24.61
N ASN A 99 5.98 -10.31 23.59
CA ASN A 99 4.55 -10.62 23.38
C ASN A 99 4.28 -11.47 22.11
N THR A 100 5.28 -11.68 21.25
CA THR A 100 5.12 -12.47 20.00
C THR A 100 5.32 -13.97 20.26
N SER A 101 4.53 -14.79 19.57
CA SER A 101 4.71 -16.26 19.49
C SER A 101 5.95 -16.70 18.69
N GLU A 102 6.60 -15.77 17.99
CA GLU A 102 7.74 -15.97 17.07
C GLU A 102 9.04 -15.40 17.67
N THR A 103 9.24 -15.56 18.99
CA THR A 103 10.32 -14.92 19.76
C THR A 103 11.71 -15.10 19.13
N ALA A 104 12.03 -16.31 18.65
CA ALA A 104 13.32 -16.62 18.00
C ALA A 104 13.56 -15.86 16.68
N ILE A 105 12.51 -15.50 15.93
CA ILE A 105 12.65 -14.62 14.75
C ILE A 105 12.94 -13.20 15.22
N CYS A 106 12.15 -12.70 16.15
CA CYS A 106 12.28 -11.34 16.68
C CYS A 106 13.64 -11.10 17.37
N GLU A 107 14.23 -12.12 17.98
CA GLU A 107 15.55 -12.05 18.62
C GLU A 107 16.72 -12.22 17.66
N SER A 108 16.53 -12.86 16.50
CA SER A 108 17.59 -12.99 15.48
C SER A 108 17.72 -11.77 14.57
N LEU A 109 16.68 -10.94 14.47
CA LEU A 109 16.66 -9.72 13.65
C LEU A 109 17.07 -8.46 14.44
N PRO A 110 17.79 -7.50 13.80
CA PRO A 110 17.94 -6.14 14.33
C PRO A 110 16.59 -5.47 14.62
N ARG A 111 16.53 -4.62 15.65
CA ARG A 111 15.30 -3.96 16.09
C ARG A 111 15.53 -2.49 16.41
N PHE A 112 14.47 -1.69 16.28
CA PHE A 112 14.47 -0.30 16.76
C PHE A 112 14.41 -0.28 18.29
N THR A 113 15.42 0.30 18.94
CA THR A 113 15.51 0.41 20.41
C THR A 113 15.17 1.80 20.96
N GLY A 114 14.84 2.75 20.09
CA GLY A 114 14.58 4.16 20.42
C GLY A 114 15.55 5.13 19.75
N SER A 115 15.34 6.43 19.91
CA SER A 115 16.21 7.46 19.32
C SER A 115 16.13 8.78 20.08
N THR A 116 17.21 9.59 20.00
CA THR A 116 17.23 10.99 20.45
C THR A 116 16.45 11.96 19.56
N THR A 117 16.00 11.55 18.37
CA THR A 117 15.20 12.37 17.43
C THR A 117 13.76 11.90 17.26
N LEU A 118 13.34 10.91 18.05
CA LEU A 118 11.98 10.39 18.08
C LEU A 118 11.00 11.39 18.72
N VAL A 119 9.87 11.65 18.07
CA VAL A 119 8.82 12.56 18.59
C VAL A 119 7.47 11.83 18.64
N ASP A 120 6.91 11.66 19.84
CA ASP A 120 5.60 11.05 20.06
C ASP A 120 4.47 11.99 19.63
N THR A 121 3.59 11.52 18.74
CA THR A 121 2.44 12.30 18.26
C THR A 121 1.26 12.28 19.23
N ASN A 122 1.35 11.53 20.32
CA ASN A 122 0.28 11.21 21.27
C ASN A 122 -0.94 10.53 20.61
N ARG A 123 -0.71 9.80 19.51
CA ARG A 123 -1.72 8.99 18.81
C ARG A 123 -1.32 7.53 18.83
N THR A 124 -2.31 6.64 18.97
CA THR A 124 -2.14 5.20 18.81
C THR A 124 -2.81 4.69 17.53
N GLY A 125 -2.29 3.59 17.00
CA GLY A 125 -2.86 2.81 15.91
C GLY A 125 -2.91 1.33 16.28
N GLN A 126 -3.76 0.58 15.59
CA GLN A 126 -3.79 -0.87 15.65
C GLN A 126 -4.09 -1.41 14.25
N ILE A 127 -3.35 -2.44 13.84
CA ILE A 127 -3.66 -3.26 12.67
C ILE A 127 -3.92 -4.68 13.14
N ALA A 128 -4.96 -5.30 12.57
CA ALA A 128 -5.25 -6.71 12.73
C ALA A 128 -4.89 -7.46 11.44
N TYR A 129 -4.26 -8.61 11.60
CA TYR A 129 -3.80 -9.51 10.56
C TYR A 129 -4.50 -10.87 10.72
N GLY A 130 -4.55 -11.71 9.69
CA GLY A 130 -5.29 -12.98 9.70
C GLY A 130 -5.06 -13.87 10.94
N ALA A 131 -3.84 -13.87 11.50
CA ALA A 131 -3.45 -14.63 12.69
C ALA A 131 -3.36 -13.82 14.01
N GLY A 132 -3.34 -12.48 13.97
CA GLY A 132 -2.91 -11.68 15.13
C GLY A 132 -3.04 -10.16 14.96
N TYR A 133 -2.28 -9.38 15.72
CA TYR A 133 -2.31 -7.91 15.62
C TYR A 133 -0.98 -7.24 15.99
N ALA A 134 -0.88 -5.96 15.67
CA ALA A 134 0.09 -5.03 16.21
C ALA A 134 -0.61 -3.73 16.66
N LYS A 135 -0.36 -3.31 17.91
CA LYS A 135 -0.75 -1.99 18.45
C LYS A 135 0.50 -1.15 18.64
N PHE A 136 0.44 0.10 18.19
CA PHE A 136 1.58 0.99 18.11
C PHE A 136 1.22 2.42 18.49
N LYS A 137 2.23 3.18 18.89
CA LYS A 137 2.18 4.64 18.94
C LYS A 137 2.70 5.20 17.62
N TYR A 138 2.06 6.22 17.07
CA TYR A 138 2.60 6.95 15.94
C TYR A 138 3.69 7.91 16.41
N MET A 139 4.88 7.77 15.84
CA MET A 139 6.06 8.59 16.10
C MET A 139 6.52 9.28 14.82
N TYR A 140 7.20 10.42 14.94
CA TYR A 140 8.05 10.96 13.88
C TYR A 140 9.52 10.69 14.18
N ASP A 141 10.31 10.36 13.15
CA ASP A 141 11.79 10.35 13.22
C ASP A 141 12.39 10.51 11.81
N TYR A 142 13.71 10.37 11.68
CA TYR A 142 14.38 10.16 10.40
C TYR A 142 14.33 8.69 9.99
N ILE A 143 14.10 8.42 8.69
CA ILE A 143 14.16 7.07 8.11
C ILE A 143 14.93 7.15 6.79
N SER A 144 15.86 6.24 6.56
CA SER A 144 16.61 6.16 5.30
C SER A 144 16.21 4.93 4.51
N VAL A 145 15.72 5.14 3.29
CA VAL A 145 15.43 4.08 2.31
C VAL A 145 16.63 4.02 1.36
N GLY A 146 17.62 3.21 1.74
CA GLY A 146 18.93 3.25 1.08
C GLY A 146 19.64 4.58 1.32
N GLY A 147 20.09 5.25 0.25
CA GLY A 147 20.68 6.59 0.34
C GLY A 147 19.66 7.73 0.54
N ALA A 148 18.37 7.48 0.32
CA ALA A 148 17.32 8.48 0.47
C ALA A 148 16.94 8.67 1.93
N LYS A 149 17.53 9.67 2.59
CA LYS A 149 17.12 10.10 3.93
C LYS A 149 15.82 10.90 3.88
N ILE A 150 14.79 10.35 4.50
CA ILE A 150 13.50 10.97 4.76
C ILE A 150 13.54 11.66 6.12
N ASN A 151 13.08 12.89 6.18
CA ASN A 151 12.97 13.69 7.40
C ASN A 151 11.52 13.66 7.89
N GLN A 152 11.31 13.54 9.21
CA GLN A 152 9.97 13.54 9.82
C GLN A 152 9.02 12.50 9.19
N GLN A 153 9.50 11.27 8.94
CA GLN A 153 8.62 10.18 8.54
C GLN A 153 7.76 9.78 9.75
N ILE A 154 6.45 9.69 9.56
CA ILE A 154 5.53 9.10 10.54
C ILE A 154 5.54 7.57 10.43
N PHE A 155 5.58 6.88 11.57
CA PHE A 155 5.55 5.41 11.62
C PHE A 155 5.05 4.91 12.98
N GLY A 156 4.57 3.66 13.02
CA GLY A 156 4.20 2.98 14.25
C GLY A 156 5.42 2.40 14.99
N VAL A 157 5.58 2.73 16.26
CA VAL A 157 6.43 1.94 17.19
C VAL A 157 5.50 1.05 18.01
N ALA A 158 5.60 -0.27 17.82
CA ALA A 158 4.74 -1.23 18.51
C ALA A 158 5.03 -1.27 20.02
N TYR A 159 3.97 -1.46 20.80
CA TYR A 159 4.06 -1.74 22.24
C TYR A 159 3.36 -3.04 22.64
N ASP A 160 2.58 -3.63 21.73
CA ASP A 160 1.84 -4.87 21.95
C ASP A 160 1.55 -5.56 20.60
N THR A 161 2.19 -6.71 20.36
CA THR A 161 1.98 -7.58 19.19
C THR A 161 1.65 -9.00 19.66
N SER A 162 0.94 -9.80 18.86
CA SER A 162 0.50 -11.14 19.30
C SER A 162 1.07 -12.33 18.51
N VAL A 163 1.55 -12.09 17.27
CA VAL A 163 2.11 -13.14 16.40
C VAL A 163 3.32 -12.60 15.65
N VAL A 164 3.15 -11.50 14.90
CA VAL A 164 4.20 -10.94 14.03
C VAL A 164 5.47 -10.60 14.82
N ALA A 165 6.59 -11.24 14.48
CA ALA A 165 7.91 -10.94 15.06
C ALA A 165 8.49 -9.59 14.65
N TYR A 166 8.40 -9.25 13.36
CA TYR A 166 9.09 -8.14 12.70
C TYR A 166 8.16 -6.96 12.38
N GLY A 167 8.73 -5.83 11.97
CA GLY A 167 7.97 -4.70 11.42
C GLY A 167 7.54 -4.93 9.98
N ILE A 168 6.62 -4.10 9.48
CA ILE A 168 6.14 -4.12 8.09
C ILE A 168 6.26 -2.72 7.51
N LEU A 169 6.73 -2.61 6.26
CA LEU A 169 6.58 -1.45 5.40
C LEU A 169 5.47 -1.73 4.38
N GLY A 170 4.28 -1.21 4.67
CA GLY A 170 3.19 -1.15 3.70
C GLY A 170 3.54 -0.22 2.53
N ALA A 171 3.48 -0.77 1.33
CA ALA A 171 3.69 -0.08 0.05
C ALA A 171 2.37 0.07 -0.75
N GLY A 172 1.25 -0.36 -0.18
CA GLY A 172 -0.11 -0.15 -0.66
C GLY A 172 -0.63 1.29 -0.46
N PRO A 173 -1.65 1.69 -1.24
CA PRO A 173 -2.40 2.92 -0.98
C PRO A 173 -3.21 2.80 0.32
N TRP A 174 -3.56 3.94 0.92
CA TRP A 174 -4.46 3.97 2.07
C TRP A 174 -5.83 3.39 1.68
N VAL A 175 -6.34 2.41 2.45
CA VAL A 175 -7.53 1.62 2.07
C VAL A 175 -8.81 2.43 1.87
N LEU A 176 -8.90 3.64 2.42
CA LEU A 176 -10.06 4.53 2.25
C LEU A 176 -9.88 5.55 1.10
N GLY A 177 -8.72 5.62 0.44
CA GLY A 177 -8.50 6.55 -0.68
C GLY A 177 -7.04 6.72 -1.13
N TRP A 178 -6.87 7.20 -2.36
CA TRP A 178 -5.56 7.46 -3.00
C TRP A 178 -4.73 8.61 -2.37
N THR A 179 -5.22 9.20 -1.29
CA THR A 179 -4.60 10.28 -0.52
C THR A 179 -4.75 9.95 0.96
N SER A 180 -3.66 9.61 1.65
CA SER A 180 -3.66 9.32 3.09
C SER A 180 -3.78 10.60 3.93
N PRO A 181 -4.36 10.55 5.14
CA PRO A 181 -4.36 11.67 6.09
C PRO A 181 -2.96 12.06 6.62
N TYR A 182 -1.91 11.29 6.34
CA TYR A 182 -0.51 11.61 6.64
C TYR A 182 0.43 10.90 5.63
N PRO A 183 1.65 11.40 5.37
CA PRO A 183 2.50 10.84 4.32
C PRO A 183 3.06 9.46 4.71
N HIS A 184 2.74 8.42 3.93
CA HIS A 184 3.44 7.15 3.99
C HIS A 184 4.84 7.30 3.37
N VAL A 185 5.70 6.28 3.50
CA VAL A 185 7.08 6.33 2.97
C VAL A 185 7.13 6.71 1.49
N LEU A 186 6.20 6.21 0.67
CA LEU A 186 6.13 6.52 -0.76
C LEU A 186 5.72 7.98 -1.03
N ASP A 187 4.77 8.54 -0.26
CA ASP A 187 4.40 9.96 -0.33
C ASP A 187 5.58 10.86 0.11
N SER A 188 6.34 10.43 1.12
CA SER A 188 7.54 11.12 1.61
C SER A 188 8.69 11.09 0.61
N LEU A 189 8.93 9.98 -0.09
CA LEU A 189 9.94 9.89 -1.15
C LEU A 189 9.64 10.86 -2.30
N VAL A 190 8.37 11.05 -2.66
CA VAL A 190 7.96 12.05 -3.67
C VAL A 190 8.07 13.48 -3.12
N SER A 191 7.44 13.76 -1.97
CA SER A 191 7.37 15.13 -1.43
C SER A 191 8.74 15.69 -0.99
N GLN A 192 9.71 14.82 -0.68
CA GLN A 192 11.10 15.19 -0.40
C GLN A 192 12.03 15.06 -1.62
N ASN A 193 11.47 14.90 -2.84
CA ASN A 193 12.13 14.90 -4.14
C ASN A 193 13.17 13.78 -4.38
N HIS A 194 13.05 12.65 -3.68
CA HIS A 194 13.88 11.47 -3.93
C HIS A 194 13.42 10.70 -5.19
N ILE A 195 12.11 10.68 -5.46
CA ILE A 195 11.50 10.09 -6.66
C ILE A 195 10.45 11.05 -7.29
N GLN A 196 10.07 10.84 -8.56
CA GLN A 196 9.21 11.79 -9.31
C GLN A 196 7.70 11.54 -9.19
N SER A 197 7.28 10.33 -8.82
CA SER A 197 5.86 9.92 -8.66
C SER A 197 5.77 8.77 -7.66
N ARG A 198 4.55 8.49 -7.16
CA ARG A 198 4.28 7.40 -6.22
C ARG A 198 4.18 6.07 -6.97
N ALA A 199 5.32 5.65 -7.52
CA ALA A 199 5.46 4.44 -8.28
C ALA A 199 6.72 3.68 -7.87
N PHE A 200 6.69 2.35 -7.99
CA PHE A 200 7.84 1.49 -7.77
C PHE A 200 7.73 0.22 -8.60
N SER A 201 8.88 -0.33 -9.02
CA SER A 201 8.94 -1.71 -9.49
C SER A 201 9.23 -2.67 -8.34
N LEU A 202 8.67 -3.88 -8.39
CA LEU A 202 8.99 -5.00 -7.51
C LEU A 202 9.48 -6.17 -8.36
N ASP A 203 10.59 -6.76 -7.91
CA ASP A 203 11.16 -7.96 -8.48
C ASP A 203 11.62 -8.90 -7.36
N LEU A 204 10.83 -9.93 -7.03
CA LEU A 204 11.17 -10.84 -5.92
C LEU A 204 12.25 -11.86 -6.27
N ARG A 205 12.30 -12.32 -7.53
CA ARG A 205 13.11 -13.46 -8.04
C ARG A 205 12.80 -14.82 -7.38
N PRO A 206 13.25 -15.95 -7.97
CA PRO A 206 13.30 -17.26 -7.28
C PRO A 206 13.98 -17.16 -5.92
N ILE A 207 13.55 -18.00 -4.96
CA ILE A 207 13.84 -17.80 -3.53
C ILE A 207 15.31 -18.01 -3.17
N GLU A 208 16.04 -18.76 -4.00
CA GLU A 208 17.48 -18.98 -3.94
C GLU A 208 18.30 -17.82 -4.54
N SER A 209 17.65 -16.77 -5.06
CA SER A 209 18.28 -15.65 -5.77
C SER A 209 18.47 -14.40 -4.91
N PRO A 210 19.70 -14.03 -4.50
CA PRO A 210 19.99 -12.82 -3.74
C PRO A 210 20.06 -11.56 -4.62
N LEU A 211 19.22 -11.47 -5.66
CA LEU A 211 19.20 -10.38 -6.65
C LEU A 211 17.85 -9.66 -6.76
N GLY A 212 16.83 -10.11 -6.01
CA GLY A 212 15.55 -9.43 -5.88
C GLY A 212 15.69 -8.00 -5.37
N ALA A 213 14.75 -7.12 -5.74
CA ALA A 213 14.80 -5.71 -5.41
C ALA A 213 13.42 -5.03 -5.52
N VAL A 214 13.29 -3.92 -4.78
CA VAL A 214 12.31 -2.86 -5.08
C VAL A 214 13.05 -1.70 -5.76
N ILE A 215 12.39 -1.03 -6.72
CA ILE A 215 12.92 0.15 -7.41
C ILE A 215 11.91 1.28 -7.26
N PHE A 216 12.04 2.07 -6.20
CA PHE A 216 11.24 3.28 -6.00
C PHE A 216 11.54 4.27 -7.13
N GLY A 217 10.51 4.78 -7.80
CA GLY A 217 10.64 5.74 -8.89
C GLY A 217 11.34 5.22 -10.15
N GLY A 218 11.48 3.90 -10.35
CA GLY A 218 12.23 3.37 -11.48
C GLY A 218 11.85 1.96 -11.93
N ILE A 219 12.44 1.56 -13.06
CA ILE A 219 12.28 0.27 -13.75
C ILE A 219 13.67 -0.26 -14.12
N ASP A 220 13.86 -1.58 -14.16
CA ASP A 220 15.05 -2.24 -14.70
C ASP A 220 14.68 -3.06 -15.95
N THR A 221 15.07 -2.60 -17.14
CA THR A 221 14.73 -3.28 -18.41
C THR A 221 15.45 -4.61 -18.60
N LYS A 222 16.41 -4.98 -17.74
CA LYS A 222 17.09 -6.29 -17.75
C LYS A 222 16.57 -7.26 -16.68
N LYS A 223 15.39 -6.98 -16.12
CA LYS A 223 14.68 -7.85 -15.16
C LYS A 223 13.38 -8.47 -15.69
N TYR A 224 13.02 -8.22 -16.96
CA TYR A 224 11.83 -8.79 -17.59
C TYR A 224 11.97 -9.03 -19.11
N ILE A 225 11.01 -9.75 -19.67
CA ILE A 225 10.88 -10.06 -21.11
C ILE A 225 9.71 -9.27 -21.70
N GLY A 226 9.90 -8.66 -22.87
CA GLY A 226 8.78 -8.12 -23.66
C GLY A 226 8.16 -6.84 -23.09
N GLY A 227 6.91 -6.54 -23.47
CA GLY A 227 6.23 -5.32 -23.04
C GLY A 227 5.63 -5.42 -21.64
N LEU A 228 5.51 -4.28 -20.96
CA LEU A 228 4.79 -4.14 -19.69
C LEU A 228 3.27 -4.04 -19.94
N GLU A 229 2.52 -5.08 -19.58
CA GLU A 229 1.06 -5.15 -19.71
C GLU A 229 0.37 -4.26 -18.67
N LYS A 230 -0.25 -3.17 -19.12
CA LYS A 230 -0.97 -2.21 -18.26
C LYS A 230 -2.32 -2.75 -17.81
N ARG A 231 -2.50 -2.93 -16.50
CA ARG A 231 -3.77 -3.32 -15.85
C ARG A 231 -4.27 -2.18 -14.96
N PRO A 232 -5.41 -1.54 -15.27
CA PRO A 232 -6.04 -0.56 -14.37
C PRO A 232 -6.38 -1.20 -13.02
N ILE A 233 -6.17 -0.45 -11.94
CA ILE A 233 -6.54 -0.89 -10.59
C ILE A 233 -8.05 -0.71 -10.41
N ALA A 234 -8.73 -1.79 -10.06
CA ALA A 234 -10.18 -1.82 -9.84
C ALA A 234 -10.54 -1.64 -8.35
N THR A 235 -11.82 -1.43 -8.07
CA THR A 235 -12.34 -1.43 -6.69
C THR A 235 -12.37 -2.85 -6.14
N GLY A 236 -11.84 -3.07 -4.94
CA GLY A 236 -11.86 -4.37 -4.28
C GLY A 236 -13.27 -4.84 -3.88
N PRO A 237 -13.46 -6.16 -3.66
CA PRO A 237 -14.74 -6.72 -3.18
C PRO A 237 -15.13 -6.23 -1.78
N ASP A 238 -14.18 -5.73 -0.99
CA ASP A 238 -14.41 -5.07 0.31
C ASP A 238 -14.48 -3.54 0.22
N GLY A 239 -14.61 -2.99 -0.99
CA GLY A 239 -14.63 -1.55 -1.27
C GLY A 239 -13.31 -0.83 -1.03
N SER A 240 -12.27 -1.51 -0.55
CA SER A 240 -11.01 -0.89 -0.16
C SER A 240 -10.11 -0.62 -1.36
N VAL A 241 -9.42 0.51 -1.32
CA VAL A 241 -8.38 0.87 -2.29
C VAL A 241 -7.11 0.06 -1.98
N ARG A 242 -6.75 -0.87 -2.87
CA ARG A 242 -5.49 -1.64 -2.88
C ARG A 242 -5.15 -2.00 -4.34
N TYR A 243 -4.04 -2.69 -4.58
CA TYR A 243 -3.62 -3.16 -5.92
C TYR A 243 -4.46 -4.35 -6.46
N TRP A 244 -5.77 -4.15 -6.58
CA TRP A 244 -6.70 -5.09 -7.19
C TRP A 244 -6.62 -5.02 -8.71
N ILE A 245 -6.27 -6.13 -9.35
CA ILE A 245 -6.20 -6.23 -10.81
C ILE A 245 -6.95 -7.45 -11.33
N TYR A 246 -7.44 -7.32 -12.55
CA TYR A 246 -8.08 -8.42 -13.26
C TYR A 246 -7.04 -9.34 -13.92
N VAL A 247 -7.20 -10.64 -13.72
CA VAL A 247 -6.57 -11.74 -14.47
C VAL A 247 -7.55 -12.21 -15.53
N ASP A 248 -7.07 -12.44 -16.76
CA ASP A 248 -7.88 -12.81 -17.92
C ASP A 248 -7.89 -14.32 -18.21
N GLY A 249 -7.04 -15.11 -17.54
CA GLY A 249 -7.01 -16.55 -17.70
C GLY A 249 -5.98 -17.23 -16.81
N LEU A 250 -6.17 -18.55 -16.63
CA LEU A 250 -5.30 -19.41 -15.84
C LEU A 250 -5.24 -20.81 -16.47
N SER A 251 -4.05 -21.38 -16.56
CA SER A 251 -3.84 -22.79 -16.92
C SER A 251 -2.73 -23.42 -16.10
N VAL A 252 -2.62 -24.75 -16.17
CA VAL A 252 -1.42 -25.48 -15.77
C VAL A 252 -0.89 -26.24 -16.98
N THR A 253 0.36 -26.01 -17.34
CA THR A 253 1.07 -26.74 -18.39
C THR A 253 1.97 -27.78 -17.74
N ARG A 254 1.76 -29.06 -18.05
CA ARG A 254 2.56 -30.17 -17.52
C ARG A 254 3.87 -30.32 -18.30
N GLU A 255 4.79 -31.12 -17.75
CA GLU A 255 6.08 -31.49 -18.36
C GLU A 255 5.95 -32.16 -19.74
N ASP A 256 4.86 -32.90 -20.00
CA ASP A 256 4.57 -33.48 -21.32
C ASP A 256 4.03 -32.46 -22.35
N GLY A 257 3.95 -31.18 -21.96
CA GLY A 257 3.35 -30.10 -22.74
C GLY A 257 1.81 -30.10 -22.74
N SER A 258 1.15 -31.01 -22.00
CA SER A 258 -0.31 -31.01 -21.91
C SER A 258 -0.81 -29.85 -21.04
N ARG A 259 -1.77 -29.07 -21.56
CA ARG A 259 -2.32 -27.89 -20.91
C ARG A 259 -3.69 -28.18 -20.30
N ILE A 260 -3.83 -27.98 -19.00
CA ILE A 260 -5.11 -27.98 -18.27
C ILE A 260 -5.61 -26.52 -18.24
N PRO A 261 -6.70 -26.16 -18.95
CA PRO A 261 -7.33 -24.86 -18.78
C PRO A 261 -8.09 -24.80 -17.45
N VAL A 262 -7.90 -23.73 -16.67
CA VAL A 262 -8.66 -23.47 -15.44
C VAL A 262 -9.76 -22.43 -15.70
N PHE A 263 -9.41 -21.32 -16.36
CA PHE A 263 -10.35 -20.41 -17.03
C PHE A 263 -9.65 -19.62 -18.14
N ASP A 264 -10.41 -19.11 -19.11
CA ASP A 264 -9.95 -18.07 -20.04
C ASP A 264 -11.14 -17.16 -20.35
N GLN A 265 -11.15 -15.98 -19.73
CA GLN A 265 -12.21 -14.98 -19.80
C GLN A 265 -11.62 -13.61 -19.42
N THR A 266 -11.72 -12.62 -20.30
CA THR A 266 -11.32 -11.23 -20.02
C THR A 266 -12.02 -10.73 -18.75
N ASN A 267 -11.24 -10.22 -17.80
CA ASN A 267 -11.65 -9.81 -16.46
C ASN A 267 -12.34 -10.93 -15.63
N GLY A 268 -12.00 -12.20 -15.87
CA GLY A 268 -12.61 -13.37 -15.25
C GLY A 268 -12.30 -13.57 -13.76
N LEU A 269 -11.18 -13.04 -13.27
CA LEU A 269 -10.81 -13.08 -11.84
C LEU A 269 -10.26 -11.74 -11.38
N LEU A 270 -10.82 -11.16 -10.31
CA LEU A 270 -10.28 -9.97 -9.65
C LEU A 270 -9.44 -10.39 -8.43
N ALA A 271 -8.13 -10.12 -8.46
CA ALA A 271 -7.22 -10.53 -7.39
C ALA A 271 -6.36 -9.36 -6.89
N LEU A 272 -6.00 -9.39 -5.61
CA LEU A 272 -5.04 -8.47 -5.00
C LEU A 272 -3.62 -8.93 -5.32
N LEU A 273 -2.74 -8.03 -5.75
CA LEU A 273 -1.31 -8.33 -5.95
C LEU A 273 -0.50 -7.98 -4.69
N ASP A 274 0.02 -8.99 -3.99
CA ASP A 274 0.38 -8.88 -2.56
C ASP A 274 1.69 -9.59 -2.17
N SER A 275 2.75 -8.82 -1.89
CA SER A 275 4.01 -9.34 -1.30
C SER A 275 3.97 -9.53 0.23
N GLY A 276 2.83 -9.24 0.87
CA GLY A 276 2.55 -9.64 2.25
C GLY A 276 2.03 -11.08 2.36
N THR A 277 1.56 -11.70 1.28
CA THR A 277 0.97 -13.05 1.29
C THR A 277 1.83 -14.05 0.52
N THR A 278 2.34 -15.09 1.19
CA THR A 278 3.23 -16.10 0.58
C THR A 278 2.56 -16.97 -0.49
N LEU A 279 1.33 -17.46 -0.21
CA LEU A 279 0.58 -18.34 -1.10
C LEU A 279 -0.42 -17.57 -1.95
N THR A 280 -0.57 -17.98 -3.21
CA THR A 280 -1.64 -17.51 -4.07
C THR A 280 -2.98 -18.04 -3.55
N GLN A 281 -4.03 -17.21 -3.52
CA GLN A 281 -5.34 -17.58 -2.97
C GLN A 281 -6.40 -17.49 -4.07
N LEU A 282 -7.03 -18.60 -4.41
CA LEU A 282 -7.97 -18.71 -5.54
C LEU A 282 -9.30 -19.38 -5.12
N PRO A 283 -10.39 -19.22 -5.91
CA PRO A 283 -11.61 -20.01 -5.74
C PRO A 283 -11.30 -21.51 -5.68
N ARG A 284 -11.99 -22.24 -4.79
CA ARG A 284 -11.78 -23.68 -4.57
C ARG A 284 -12.00 -24.52 -5.83
N THR A 285 -12.84 -24.05 -6.74
CA THR A 285 -13.03 -24.64 -8.07
C THR A 285 -11.76 -24.54 -8.92
N MET A 286 -11.11 -23.37 -8.96
CA MET A 286 -9.86 -23.16 -9.68
C MET A 286 -8.72 -24.00 -9.08
N VAL A 287 -8.63 -24.07 -7.74
CA VAL A 287 -7.66 -24.95 -7.05
C VAL A 287 -7.90 -26.42 -7.40
N THR A 288 -9.15 -26.86 -7.49
CA THR A 288 -9.51 -28.23 -7.88
C THR A 288 -9.08 -28.57 -9.31
N GLU A 289 -9.08 -27.61 -10.24
CA GLU A 289 -8.52 -27.81 -11.58
C GLU A 289 -6.98 -27.86 -11.57
N ILE A 290 -6.31 -27.00 -10.79
CA ILE A 290 -4.84 -27.03 -10.64
C ILE A 290 -4.38 -28.39 -10.08
N LEU A 291 -5.09 -28.94 -9.09
CA LEU A 291 -4.76 -30.23 -8.46
C LEU A 291 -4.73 -31.40 -9.46
N LYS A 292 -5.40 -31.32 -10.62
CA LYS A 292 -5.33 -32.33 -11.70
C LYS A 292 -3.95 -32.41 -12.38
N ALA A 293 -3.06 -31.45 -12.12
CA ALA A 293 -1.67 -31.50 -12.55
C ALA A 293 -0.72 -32.15 -11.52
N PHE A 294 -1.15 -32.29 -10.26
CA PHE A 294 -0.32 -32.77 -9.14
C PHE A 294 -0.94 -34.03 -8.51
N PRO A 295 -0.78 -35.22 -9.12
CA PRO A 295 -1.44 -36.45 -8.66
C PRO A 295 -0.96 -36.96 -7.28
N SER A 296 0.15 -36.44 -6.76
CA SER A 296 0.62 -36.68 -5.38
C SER A 296 -0.02 -35.74 -4.34
N ALA A 297 -0.84 -34.77 -4.76
CA ALA A 297 -1.41 -33.76 -3.88
C ALA A 297 -2.42 -34.37 -2.88
N ARG A 298 -2.17 -34.12 -1.60
CA ARG A 298 -3.03 -34.49 -0.47
C ARG A 298 -3.22 -33.28 0.44
N GLN A 299 -4.40 -33.13 1.00
CA GLN A 299 -4.68 -32.05 1.95
C GLN A 299 -3.75 -32.15 3.18
N ASP A 300 -3.27 -31.03 3.72
CA ASP A 300 -2.51 -31.03 4.98
C ASP A 300 -3.45 -31.52 6.10
N PRO A 301 -3.10 -32.58 6.87
CA PRO A 301 -3.92 -32.98 8.02
C PRO A 301 -4.06 -31.89 9.09
N ASN A 302 -3.20 -30.85 9.06
CA ASN A 302 -3.28 -29.68 9.91
C ASN A 302 -4.00 -28.49 9.24
N ASP A 303 -4.07 -28.42 7.90
CA ASP A 303 -4.77 -27.37 7.15
C ASP A 303 -5.75 -27.90 6.10
N ALA A 304 -7.03 -27.56 6.29
CA ALA A 304 -8.03 -27.77 5.27
C ALA A 304 -7.82 -26.91 4.00
N ASN A 305 -6.93 -25.91 4.03
CA ASN A 305 -6.64 -25.01 2.92
C ASN A 305 -5.21 -25.12 2.37
N GLN A 306 -4.42 -26.13 2.77
CA GLN A 306 -3.10 -26.41 2.16
C GLN A 306 -3.08 -27.81 1.56
N TYR A 307 -2.27 -28.00 0.51
CA TYR A 307 -2.09 -29.27 -0.17
C TYR A 307 -0.60 -29.63 -0.22
N ILE A 308 -0.22 -30.70 0.46
CA ILE A 308 1.13 -31.27 0.43
C ILE A 308 1.30 -32.08 -0.86
N VAL A 309 2.41 -31.87 -1.56
CA VAL A 309 2.81 -32.60 -2.77
C VAL A 309 4.18 -33.26 -2.57
N ASP A 310 4.56 -34.13 -3.50
CA ASP A 310 5.94 -34.60 -3.61
C ASP A 310 6.87 -33.45 -4.05
N CYS A 311 7.96 -33.22 -3.30
CA CYS A 311 8.97 -32.23 -3.65
C CYS A 311 9.67 -32.51 -4.99
N ALA A 312 9.67 -33.75 -5.48
CA ALA A 312 10.16 -34.08 -6.82
C ALA A 312 9.43 -33.29 -7.93
N ALA A 313 8.20 -32.83 -7.68
CA ALA A 313 7.44 -32.00 -8.61
C ALA A 313 8.12 -30.64 -8.93
N ALA A 314 9.01 -30.14 -8.06
CA ALA A 314 9.77 -28.91 -8.32
C ALA A 314 10.75 -29.06 -9.50
N SER A 315 11.24 -30.28 -9.76
CA SER A 315 12.18 -30.57 -10.84
C SER A 315 11.52 -30.73 -12.21
N LEU A 316 10.19 -30.86 -12.26
CA LEU A 316 9.44 -31.11 -13.50
C LEU A 316 9.40 -29.85 -14.36
N ALA A 317 9.42 -30.01 -15.69
CA ALA A 317 9.35 -28.90 -16.65
C ALA A 317 7.95 -28.28 -16.81
N GLY A 318 7.12 -28.28 -15.75
CA GLY A 318 5.77 -27.73 -15.74
C GLY A 318 5.67 -26.28 -15.25
N THR A 319 4.58 -25.61 -15.63
CA THR A 319 4.26 -24.22 -15.26
C THR A 319 2.78 -24.02 -14.90
N VAL A 320 2.49 -23.00 -14.10
CA VAL A 320 1.15 -22.47 -13.85
C VAL A 320 1.09 -21.09 -14.49
N ASP A 321 0.19 -20.91 -15.45
CA ASP A 321 0.26 -19.83 -16.43
C ASP A 321 -0.87 -18.82 -16.20
N PHE A 322 -0.53 -17.60 -15.82
CA PHE A 322 -1.47 -16.51 -15.53
C PHE A 322 -1.48 -15.51 -16.70
N LYS A 323 -2.66 -15.29 -17.28
CA LYS A 323 -2.86 -14.45 -18.47
C LYS A 323 -3.38 -13.06 -18.09
N PHE A 324 -2.76 -12.03 -18.63
CA PHE A 324 -3.15 -10.64 -18.51
C PHE A 324 -3.06 -10.01 -19.90
N GLY A 325 -4.19 -9.69 -20.53
CA GLY A 325 -4.25 -9.17 -21.89
C GLY A 325 -3.55 -10.09 -22.89
N ASN A 326 -2.45 -9.61 -23.47
CA ASN A 326 -1.61 -10.37 -24.42
C ASN A 326 -0.44 -11.09 -23.73
N THR A 327 -0.21 -10.83 -22.45
CA THR A 327 0.95 -11.27 -21.68
C THR A 327 0.60 -12.49 -20.83
N VAL A 328 1.49 -13.48 -20.79
CA VAL A 328 1.34 -14.68 -19.96
C VAL A 328 2.57 -14.84 -19.07
N ILE A 329 2.35 -14.82 -17.75
CA ILE A 329 3.37 -15.10 -16.73
C ILE A 329 3.31 -16.60 -16.45
N ASN A 330 4.41 -17.29 -16.79
CA ASN A 330 4.53 -18.75 -16.71
C ASN A 330 5.31 -19.08 -15.42
N VAL A 331 4.61 -19.37 -14.32
CA VAL A 331 5.25 -19.67 -13.04
C VAL A 331 5.73 -21.12 -13.05
N ARG A 332 7.04 -21.37 -12.96
CA ARG A 332 7.56 -22.75 -12.90
C ARG A 332 7.06 -23.47 -11.65
N TYR A 333 6.86 -24.80 -11.73
CA TYR A 333 6.51 -25.60 -10.56
C TYR A 333 7.49 -25.38 -9.38
N ASP A 334 8.79 -25.30 -9.67
CA ASP A 334 9.86 -24.95 -8.72
C ASP A 334 9.59 -23.67 -7.90
N ASP A 335 9.07 -22.62 -8.56
CA ASP A 335 8.73 -21.32 -7.96
C ASP A 335 7.34 -21.33 -7.31
N PHE A 336 6.40 -22.12 -7.86
CA PHE A 336 5.03 -22.32 -7.39
C PHE A 336 4.91 -23.41 -6.31
N LEU A 337 6.02 -23.99 -5.84
CA LEU A 337 6.03 -24.90 -4.69
C LEU A 337 6.70 -24.25 -3.49
N TRP A 338 5.98 -24.23 -2.38
CA TRP A 338 6.49 -23.79 -1.10
C TRP A 338 7.22 -24.97 -0.43
N LYS A 339 8.53 -25.01 -0.66
CA LYS A 339 9.47 -25.93 -0.02
C LYS A 339 9.51 -25.61 1.48
N GLN A 340 9.32 -26.60 2.36
CA GLN A 340 9.46 -26.48 3.82
C GLN A 340 10.53 -27.48 4.31
N PRO A 341 11.84 -27.18 4.16
CA PRO A 341 12.92 -28.13 4.45
C PRO A 341 12.92 -28.67 5.88
N GLN A 342 12.50 -27.85 6.85
CA GLN A 342 12.40 -28.16 8.29
C GLN A 342 11.38 -29.28 8.57
N HIS A 343 10.41 -29.47 7.69
CA HIS A 343 9.35 -30.46 7.79
C HIS A 343 9.47 -31.59 6.75
N GLY A 344 10.43 -31.50 5.82
CA GLY A 344 10.64 -32.49 4.77
C GLY A 344 9.48 -32.59 3.76
N ILE A 345 8.70 -31.52 3.60
CA ILE A 345 7.53 -31.47 2.72
C ILE A 345 7.58 -30.29 1.75
N CYS A 346 6.82 -30.39 0.67
CA CYS A 346 6.52 -29.28 -0.21
C CYS A 346 5.00 -29.06 -0.23
N VAL A 347 4.58 -27.82 -0.06
CA VAL A 347 3.18 -27.40 -0.14
C VAL A 347 2.96 -26.73 -1.50
N LEU A 348 1.84 -27.06 -2.15
CA LEU A 348 1.44 -26.42 -3.39
C LEU A 348 1.20 -24.92 -3.16
N GLY A 349 1.73 -24.07 -4.04
CA GLY A 349 1.72 -22.60 -3.91
C GLY A 349 0.36 -21.91 -3.96
N VAL A 350 -0.74 -22.66 -3.88
CA VAL A 350 -2.10 -22.13 -3.90
C VAL A 350 -2.96 -22.70 -2.77
N SER A 351 -3.73 -21.83 -2.13
CA SER A 351 -4.77 -22.19 -1.16
C SER A 351 -6.18 -21.80 -1.67
N PRO A 352 -7.23 -22.56 -1.28
CA PRO A 352 -8.60 -22.25 -1.65
C PRO A 352 -9.20 -21.19 -0.71
N ASN A 353 -9.55 -20.04 -1.26
CA ASN A 353 -10.27 -18.96 -0.60
C ASN A 353 -11.40 -18.50 -1.52
N ASP A 354 -12.64 -18.64 -1.06
CA ASP A 354 -13.85 -18.45 -1.86
C ASP A 354 -14.46 -17.03 -1.71
N SER A 355 -13.69 -16.05 -1.22
CA SER A 355 -14.19 -14.67 -0.98
C SER A 355 -13.17 -13.53 -1.16
N PHE A 356 -11.88 -13.81 -1.21
CA PHE A 356 -10.83 -12.78 -1.31
C PHE A 356 -9.60 -13.38 -2.02
N PHE A 357 -9.42 -13.09 -3.31
CA PHE A 357 -8.41 -13.73 -4.13
C PHE A 357 -7.11 -12.91 -4.14
N VAL A 358 -5.96 -13.59 -4.11
CA VAL A 358 -4.64 -12.97 -3.92
C VAL A 358 -3.63 -13.63 -4.85
N LEU A 359 -2.81 -12.83 -5.53
CA LEU A 359 -1.60 -13.27 -6.21
C LEU A 359 -0.41 -12.94 -5.31
N GLY A 360 0.04 -13.96 -4.57
CA GLY A 360 1.08 -13.85 -3.54
C GLY A 360 2.51 -14.01 -4.07
N ASP A 361 3.48 -14.19 -3.17
CA ASP A 361 4.90 -14.40 -3.52
C ASP A 361 5.09 -15.55 -4.53
N THR A 362 4.34 -16.63 -4.38
CA THR A 362 4.28 -17.77 -5.31
C THR A 362 3.94 -17.42 -6.75
N PHE A 363 3.28 -16.29 -7.00
CA PHE A 363 3.13 -15.69 -8.34
C PHE A 363 4.21 -14.64 -8.59
N LEU A 364 4.43 -13.73 -7.63
CA LEU A 364 5.30 -12.56 -7.76
C LEU A 364 6.77 -12.91 -8.03
N ARG A 365 7.27 -14.09 -7.62
CA ARG A 365 8.63 -14.56 -7.98
C ARG A 365 8.87 -14.70 -9.48
N SER A 366 7.83 -14.98 -10.26
CA SER A 366 7.88 -15.10 -11.73
C SER A 366 7.32 -13.88 -12.47
N ALA A 367 6.90 -12.84 -11.75
CA ALA A 367 6.44 -11.57 -12.31
C ALA A 367 7.48 -10.47 -12.09
N TYR A 368 7.61 -9.59 -13.08
CA TYR A 368 8.13 -8.24 -12.86
C TYR A 368 6.93 -7.29 -12.81
N ALA A 369 6.74 -6.61 -11.68
CA ALA A 369 5.56 -5.79 -11.44
C ALA A 369 5.94 -4.31 -11.25
N VAL A 370 5.24 -3.39 -11.90
CA VAL A 370 5.36 -1.94 -11.66
C VAL A 370 4.05 -1.42 -11.09
N TYR A 371 4.09 -0.88 -9.89
CA TYR A 371 2.94 -0.31 -9.20
C TYR A 371 2.95 1.20 -9.41
N ASP A 372 1.88 1.77 -9.98
CA ASP A 372 1.72 3.20 -10.26
C ASP A 372 0.48 3.73 -9.52
N MET A 373 0.71 4.24 -8.30
CA MET A 373 -0.36 4.70 -7.41
C MET A 373 -0.99 6.02 -7.88
N ASP A 374 -0.23 6.86 -8.59
CA ASP A 374 -0.73 8.15 -9.09
C ASP A 374 -1.65 7.98 -10.30
N ASN A 375 -1.29 7.13 -11.26
CA ASN A 375 -2.14 6.83 -12.42
C ASN A 375 -3.12 5.67 -12.17
N ARG A 376 -3.01 4.98 -11.04
CA ARG A 376 -3.87 3.85 -10.62
C ARG A 376 -3.78 2.64 -11.56
N ASN A 377 -2.56 2.23 -11.89
CA ASN A 377 -2.29 1.04 -12.69
C ASN A 377 -1.28 0.12 -12.00
N VAL A 378 -1.33 -1.16 -12.30
CA VAL A 378 -0.19 -2.07 -12.17
C VAL A 378 0.22 -2.50 -13.57
N TYR A 379 1.52 -2.63 -13.82
CA TYR A 379 2.06 -3.15 -15.06
C TYR A 379 2.78 -4.48 -14.79
N LEU A 380 2.62 -5.46 -15.68
CA LEU A 380 3.16 -6.81 -15.49
C LEU A 380 3.94 -7.29 -16.71
N ALA A 381 5.06 -7.97 -16.48
CA ALA A 381 5.79 -8.72 -17.49
C ALA A 381 6.41 -10.00 -16.90
N PRO A 382 6.75 -11.02 -17.71
CA PRO A 382 7.46 -12.21 -17.24
C PRO A 382 8.85 -11.87 -16.69
N ALA A 383 9.15 -12.37 -15.49
CA ALA A 383 10.46 -12.24 -14.86
C ALA A 383 11.56 -12.96 -15.66
N ALA A 384 12.68 -12.27 -15.90
CA ALA A 384 13.92 -12.87 -16.43
C ALA A 384 15.13 -12.05 -15.97
N ASP A 385 16.34 -12.61 -15.91
CA ASP A 385 17.54 -11.86 -15.52
C ASP A 385 18.58 -11.92 -16.63
N CYS A 386 18.92 -10.75 -17.19
CA CYS A 386 19.94 -10.59 -18.21
C CYS A 386 20.89 -9.41 -17.91
N GLY A 387 20.94 -8.96 -16.65
CA GLY A 387 21.79 -7.85 -16.22
C GLY A 387 21.04 -6.81 -15.37
N THR A 388 21.37 -5.53 -15.58
CA THR A 388 20.66 -4.38 -15.01
C THR A 388 20.77 -3.20 -15.96
N ASN A 389 19.67 -2.47 -16.16
CA ASN A 389 19.61 -1.21 -16.91
C ASN A 389 18.45 -0.36 -16.36
N LEU A 390 18.77 0.63 -15.52
CA LEU A 390 17.78 1.38 -14.75
C LEU A 390 17.27 2.61 -15.51
N ALA A 391 15.95 2.77 -15.54
CA ALA A 391 15.26 3.92 -16.10
C ALA A 391 14.31 4.54 -15.05
N PRO A 392 14.26 5.89 -14.91
CA PRO A 392 13.34 6.55 -13.99
C PRO A 392 11.90 6.52 -14.53
N ILE A 393 10.95 6.39 -13.61
CA ILE A 393 9.52 6.67 -13.84
C ILE A 393 9.33 8.19 -13.75
N GLY A 394 8.49 8.73 -14.64
CA GLY A 394 8.27 10.17 -14.76
C GLY A 394 7.29 10.74 -13.72
N LYS A 395 6.54 11.76 -14.14
CA LYS A 395 5.45 12.38 -13.37
C LYS A 395 4.30 12.79 -14.27
N GLY A 396 3.09 12.82 -13.72
CA GLY A 396 1.86 13.12 -14.45
C GLY A 396 1.19 11.87 -15.03
N THR A 397 0.30 12.09 -16.00
CA THR A 397 -0.46 11.04 -16.68
C THR A 397 0.47 10.07 -17.41
N ASP A 398 0.29 8.77 -17.14
CA ASP A 398 1.08 7.68 -17.74
C ASP A 398 2.60 7.85 -17.52
N ALA A 399 2.97 8.11 -16.26
CA ALA A 399 4.35 8.34 -15.82
C ALA A 399 5.27 7.12 -16.02
N VAL A 400 4.72 5.90 -16.03
CA VAL A 400 5.44 4.65 -16.33
C VAL A 400 5.74 4.59 -17.84
N PRO A 401 7.02 4.67 -18.25
CA PRO A 401 7.38 4.66 -19.67
C PRO A 401 7.14 3.27 -20.30
N SER A 402 6.68 3.26 -21.56
CA SER A 402 6.41 2.05 -22.35
C SER A 402 7.70 1.35 -22.83
N LEU A 403 8.52 0.91 -21.88
CA LEU A 403 9.79 0.22 -22.13
C LEU A 403 9.58 -1.28 -22.36
N VAL A 404 10.36 -1.82 -23.30
CA VAL A 404 10.42 -3.26 -23.59
C VAL A 404 11.60 -3.87 -22.85
N GLY A 405 11.38 -5.01 -22.19
CA GLY A 405 12.40 -5.78 -21.49
C GLY A 405 13.43 -6.36 -22.46
N GLU A 406 14.71 -6.19 -22.14
CA GLU A 406 15.85 -6.58 -22.96
C GLU A 406 16.16 -8.07 -22.89
N CYS A 407 15.51 -8.83 -21.99
CA CYS A 407 15.77 -10.26 -21.84
C CYS A 407 14.99 -11.08 -22.88
N SER A 408 15.64 -12.11 -23.44
CA SER A 408 15.05 -13.02 -24.42
C SER A 408 14.25 -14.14 -23.76
N SER A 409 13.17 -14.57 -24.42
CA SER A 409 12.46 -15.80 -24.08
C SER A 409 13.29 -17.02 -24.48
N ARG A 410 13.43 -17.98 -23.56
CA ARG A 410 14.16 -19.22 -23.81
C ARG A 410 13.19 -20.26 -24.42
N ALA A 411 13.31 -20.49 -25.72
CA ALA A 411 12.47 -21.47 -26.41
C ALA A 411 12.84 -22.91 -26.03
N THR A 412 11.86 -23.69 -25.58
CA THR A 412 12.00 -25.12 -25.24
C THR A 412 11.37 -25.98 -26.32
N SER A 413 12.18 -26.76 -27.04
CA SER A 413 11.72 -27.66 -28.10
C SER A 413 11.38 -29.05 -27.54
N VAL A 414 10.08 -29.41 -27.51
CA VAL A 414 9.62 -30.75 -27.10
C VAL A 414 9.41 -31.63 -28.33
N THR A 415 9.94 -32.86 -28.29
CA THR A 415 9.71 -33.89 -29.33
C THR A 415 8.87 -35.01 -28.72
N THR A 416 7.68 -35.26 -29.29
CA THR A 416 6.73 -36.24 -28.75
C THR A 416 6.89 -37.62 -29.39
N SER A 417 6.68 -38.67 -28.60
CA SER A 417 6.48 -40.04 -29.10
C SER A 417 5.45 -40.76 -28.22
N THR A 418 4.50 -41.44 -28.84
CA THR A 418 3.37 -42.09 -28.15
C THR A 418 3.28 -43.56 -28.55
N THR A 419 2.83 -44.41 -27.63
CA THR A 419 2.49 -45.82 -27.91
C THR A 419 1.36 -46.25 -26.97
N ALA A 420 0.46 -47.10 -27.44
CA ALA A 420 -0.70 -47.59 -26.67
C ALA A 420 -0.94 -49.08 -26.94
N SER A 421 -1.58 -49.76 -25.98
CA SER A 421 -1.90 -51.20 -26.04
C SER A 421 -3.35 -51.48 -25.62
N GLN A 422 -3.92 -52.57 -26.14
CA GLN A 422 -5.32 -52.98 -25.91
C GLN A 422 -5.42 -54.24 -25.02
N VAL A 423 -6.65 -54.59 -24.62
CA VAL A 423 -7.01 -55.73 -23.74
C VAL A 423 -8.10 -56.59 -24.41
N GLN A 424 -8.16 -57.88 -24.10
CA GLN A 424 -9.06 -58.87 -24.73
C GLN A 424 -9.77 -59.76 -23.67
N SER A 425 -10.87 -60.41 -24.04
CA SER A 425 -11.75 -61.20 -23.16
C SER A 425 -12.29 -62.49 -23.82
N THR A 426 -12.90 -63.40 -23.03
CA THR A 426 -13.30 -64.77 -23.44
C THR A 426 -14.66 -65.23 -22.87
N THR A 427 -15.21 -66.34 -23.38
CA THR A 427 -16.62 -66.80 -23.17
C THR A 427 -16.71 -68.33 -22.95
N THR A 428 -17.84 -68.83 -22.44
CA THR A 428 -18.10 -70.24 -22.01
C THR A 428 -19.17 -71.00 -22.84
N GLN A 429 -19.37 -72.30 -22.60
CA GLN A 429 -20.36 -73.19 -23.26
C GLN A 429 -21.05 -74.20 -22.31
N ASP A 430 -22.02 -74.98 -22.82
CA ASP A 430 -23.11 -75.70 -22.11
C ASP A 430 -23.55 -77.02 -22.83
N ILE A 431 -24.05 -78.06 -22.13
CA ILE A 431 -24.39 -79.43 -22.67
C ILE A 431 -25.59 -80.13 -21.92
N ARG A 432 -26.36 -81.02 -22.61
CA ARG A 432 -27.66 -81.64 -22.18
C ARG A 432 -27.97 -83.03 -22.83
N VAL A 433 -28.83 -83.91 -22.24
CA VAL A 433 -29.64 -85.08 -22.81
C VAL A 433 -30.52 -85.72 -21.67
N THR A 434 -31.67 -86.46 -21.71
CA THR A 434 -32.61 -87.19 -22.65
C THR A 434 -32.49 -88.76 -22.61
N ALA A 435 -33.46 -89.71 -22.75
CA ALA A 435 -34.94 -89.83 -22.96
C ALA A 435 -35.65 -90.53 -21.73
N SER A 436 -36.53 -91.58 -21.67
CA SER A 436 -37.36 -92.53 -22.52
C SER A 436 -38.19 -93.45 -21.53
N SER A 437 -39.24 -94.27 -21.79
CA SER A 437 -40.22 -94.61 -22.88
C SER A 437 -41.42 -95.48 -22.31
N SER A 438 -42.24 -96.18 -23.14
CA SER A 438 -43.50 -96.96 -22.83
C SER A 438 -43.41 -98.50 -23.14
N PHE A 439 -44.39 -99.45 -23.08
CA PHE A 439 -45.86 -99.53 -23.38
C PHE A 439 -46.62 -100.70 -22.63
N GLU A 440 -47.86 -101.07 -23.06
CA GLU A 440 -48.89 -102.02 -22.52
C GLU A 440 -48.75 -103.52 -23.00
N SER A 441 -49.57 -104.57 -22.70
CA SER A 441 -51.06 -104.71 -22.52
C SER A 441 -51.56 -106.12 -22.03
N SER A 442 -52.90 -106.31 -21.99
CA SER A 442 -53.73 -107.54 -21.74
C SER A 442 -53.91 -108.03 -20.28
N THR A 443 -55.08 -108.42 -19.68
CA THR A 443 -56.53 -108.59 -19.99
C THR A 443 -57.13 -110.02 -19.85
N SER A 444 -57.42 -110.44 -18.61
CA SER A 444 -58.65 -111.20 -18.26
C SER A 444 -58.86 -111.27 -16.74
N PHE A 445 -57.85 -111.74 -15.98
CA PHE A 445 -57.78 -111.63 -14.51
C PHE A 445 -57.89 -110.17 -14.04
N TRP A 446 -57.42 -109.26 -14.89
CA TRP A 446 -57.53 -107.80 -14.81
C TRP A 446 -58.95 -107.26 -14.56
N TYR A 447 -60.05 -107.93 -14.91
CA TYR A 447 -61.38 -107.32 -14.71
C TYR A 447 -61.81 -107.32 -13.23
N VAL A 448 -61.66 -108.45 -12.53
CA VAL A 448 -61.95 -108.54 -11.08
C VAL A 448 -60.85 -107.83 -10.28
N PHE A 449 -59.59 -107.94 -10.71
CA PHE A 449 -58.49 -107.19 -10.11
C PHE A 449 -58.73 -105.68 -10.21
N ASN A 450 -59.08 -105.15 -11.40
CA ASN A 450 -59.45 -103.73 -11.55
C ASN A 450 -60.64 -103.36 -10.68
N HIS A 451 -61.69 -104.18 -10.56
CA HIS A 451 -62.85 -103.75 -9.78
C HIS A 451 -62.58 -103.64 -8.27
N VAL A 452 -61.69 -104.48 -7.74
CA VAL A 452 -61.20 -104.40 -6.34
C VAL A 452 -60.15 -103.30 -6.19
N VAL A 453 -59.24 -103.16 -7.16
CA VAL A 453 -58.22 -102.11 -7.18
C VAL A 453 -58.86 -100.73 -7.35
N ASP A 454 -59.83 -100.52 -8.22
CA ASP A 454 -60.58 -99.26 -8.34
C ASP A 454 -61.35 -98.95 -7.04
N TYR A 455 -61.88 -99.95 -6.33
CA TYR A 455 -62.53 -99.69 -5.06
C TYR A 455 -61.51 -99.26 -3.98
N ILE A 456 -60.39 -99.97 -3.86
CA ILE A 456 -59.33 -99.63 -2.90
C ILE A 456 -58.64 -98.30 -3.28
N VAL A 457 -58.38 -98.06 -4.57
CA VAL A 457 -57.68 -96.88 -5.09
C VAL A 457 -58.57 -95.65 -5.14
N ASN A 458 -59.82 -95.75 -5.62
CA ASN A 458 -60.71 -94.58 -5.68
C ASN A 458 -61.40 -94.28 -4.35
N CYS A 459 -61.79 -95.28 -3.55
CA CYS A 459 -62.47 -95.04 -2.28
C CYS A 459 -61.53 -94.90 -1.08
N SER A 460 -60.51 -95.76 -0.90
CA SER A 460 -59.53 -95.57 0.20
C SER A 460 -58.42 -94.62 -0.24
N VAL A 461 -57.54 -95.04 -1.15
CA VAL A 461 -56.32 -94.28 -1.48
C VAL A 461 -56.65 -92.87 -1.97
N SER A 462 -57.68 -92.65 -2.80
CA SER A 462 -58.03 -91.29 -3.22
C SER A 462 -58.69 -90.47 -2.12
N HIS A 463 -59.40 -91.07 -1.15
CA HIS A 463 -59.92 -90.34 0.01
C HIS A 463 -58.77 -89.99 0.96
N ASP A 464 -57.93 -90.95 1.32
CA ASP A 464 -56.78 -90.79 2.20
C ASP A 464 -55.76 -89.79 1.61
N ILE A 465 -55.43 -89.89 0.32
CA ILE A 465 -54.58 -88.90 -0.37
C ILE A 465 -55.25 -87.53 -0.43
N LYS A 466 -56.56 -87.42 -0.70
CA LYS A 466 -57.25 -86.11 -0.65
C LYS A 466 -57.22 -85.51 0.76
N HIS A 467 -57.37 -86.33 1.81
CA HIS A 467 -57.31 -85.88 3.19
C HIS A 467 -55.89 -85.46 3.61
N ILE A 468 -54.87 -86.25 3.24
CA ILE A 468 -53.45 -85.95 3.51
C ILE A 468 -53.01 -84.71 2.73
N ILE A 469 -53.31 -84.60 1.43
CA ILE A 469 -53.00 -83.40 0.63
C ILE A 469 -53.73 -82.19 1.20
N SER A 470 -55.03 -82.29 1.51
CA SER A 470 -55.79 -81.19 2.13
C SER A 470 -55.18 -80.75 3.46
N TYR A 471 -54.79 -81.70 4.32
CA TYR A 471 -54.15 -81.42 5.60
C TYR A 471 -52.76 -80.76 5.42
N VAL A 472 -51.91 -81.32 4.57
CA VAL A 472 -50.55 -80.81 4.30
C VAL A 472 -50.61 -79.44 3.64
N VAL A 473 -51.45 -79.23 2.61
CA VAL A 473 -51.66 -77.91 1.99
C VAL A 473 -52.22 -76.93 3.02
N SER A 474 -53.21 -77.31 3.82
CA SER A 474 -53.76 -76.45 4.88
C SER A 474 -52.73 -76.10 5.97
N TYR A 475 -51.81 -77.02 6.30
CA TYR A 475 -50.72 -76.79 7.24
C TYR A 475 -49.65 -75.88 6.63
N VAL A 476 -49.18 -76.17 5.42
CA VAL A 476 -48.19 -75.37 4.68
C VAL A 476 -48.70 -73.96 4.43
N VAL A 477 -49.96 -73.78 4.02
CA VAL A 477 -50.58 -72.45 3.85
C VAL A 477 -50.69 -71.71 5.19
N ARG A 478 -50.98 -72.39 6.31
CA ARG A 478 -50.95 -71.79 7.66
C ARG A 478 -49.53 -71.40 8.09
N TYR A 479 -48.54 -72.24 7.82
CA TYR A 479 -47.13 -72.00 8.14
C TYR A 479 -46.57 -70.83 7.32
N ILE A 480 -46.76 -70.83 6.00
CA ILE A 480 -46.38 -69.72 5.11
C ILE A 480 -47.05 -68.41 5.55
N ARG A 481 -48.36 -68.43 5.87
CA ARG A 481 -49.07 -67.25 6.38
C ARG A 481 -48.48 -66.74 7.71
N HIS A 482 -48.07 -67.64 8.60
CA HIS A 482 -47.39 -67.27 9.85
C HIS A 482 -46.00 -66.66 9.60
N VAL A 483 -45.18 -67.29 8.76
CA VAL A 483 -43.84 -66.81 8.38
C VAL A 483 -43.92 -65.43 7.71
N ILE A 484 -44.81 -65.26 6.73
CA ILE A 484 -45.07 -63.95 6.08
C ILE A 484 -45.49 -62.91 7.13
N LYS A 485 -46.46 -63.23 8.00
CA LYS A 485 -46.90 -62.28 9.05
C LYS A 485 -45.76 -61.88 9.99
N ARG A 486 -44.84 -62.79 10.31
CA ARG A 486 -43.68 -62.53 11.17
C ARG A 486 -42.62 -61.68 10.47
N ILE A 487 -42.29 -62.00 9.22
CA ILE A 487 -41.33 -61.23 8.40
C ILE A 487 -41.86 -59.81 8.14
N VAL A 488 -43.10 -59.68 7.69
CA VAL A 488 -43.75 -58.37 7.45
C VAL A 488 -43.83 -57.55 8.76
N GLY A 489 -44.13 -58.20 9.90
CA GLY A 489 -44.09 -57.54 11.21
C GLY A 489 -42.72 -56.98 11.58
N HIS A 490 -41.64 -57.75 11.36
CA HIS A 490 -40.27 -57.27 11.59
C HIS A 490 -39.88 -56.14 10.61
N ILE A 491 -40.24 -56.23 9.33
CA ILE A 491 -39.96 -55.20 8.33
C ILE A 491 -40.68 -53.89 8.68
N ILE A 492 -41.98 -53.94 9.03
CA ILE A 492 -42.74 -52.76 9.45
C ILE A 492 -42.16 -52.16 10.74
N SER A 493 -41.76 -52.99 11.71
CA SER A 493 -41.12 -52.54 12.95
C SER A 493 -39.79 -51.83 12.67
N TYR A 494 -38.93 -52.40 11.83
CA TYR A 494 -37.64 -51.84 11.44
C TYR A 494 -37.80 -50.51 10.68
N ILE A 495 -38.71 -50.44 9.70
CA ILE A 495 -39.01 -49.23 8.95
C ILE A 495 -39.53 -48.13 9.89
N ASN A 496 -40.46 -48.44 10.78
CA ASN A 496 -41.03 -47.47 11.73
C ASN A 496 -39.96 -46.95 12.72
N HIS A 497 -39.10 -47.84 13.23
CA HIS A 497 -37.96 -47.45 14.08
C HIS A 497 -36.99 -46.52 13.32
N ARG A 498 -36.58 -46.89 12.10
CA ARG A 498 -35.63 -46.11 11.31
C ARG A 498 -36.22 -44.77 10.85
N ALA A 499 -37.51 -44.73 10.51
CA ALA A 499 -38.23 -43.50 10.21
C ALA A 499 -38.28 -42.56 11.42
N LYS A 500 -38.63 -43.06 12.61
CA LYS A 500 -38.59 -42.26 13.85
C LYS A 500 -37.19 -41.73 14.17
N HIS A 501 -36.15 -42.53 13.96
CA HIS A 501 -34.76 -42.11 14.18
C HIS A 501 -34.32 -41.01 13.20
N ILE A 502 -34.68 -41.13 11.92
CA ILE A 502 -34.39 -40.11 10.90
C ILE A 502 -35.15 -38.82 11.21
N VAL A 503 -36.46 -38.89 11.43
CA VAL A 503 -37.29 -37.72 11.77
C VAL A 503 -36.78 -37.01 13.02
N LYS A 504 -36.39 -37.75 14.06
CA LYS A 504 -35.79 -37.14 15.25
C LYS A 504 -34.50 -36.40 14.92
N HIS A 505 -33.53 -37.05 14.28
CA HIS A 505 -32.26 -36.41 13.94
C HIS A 505 -32.46 -35.18 13.06
N THR A 506 -33.25 -35.27 11.98
CA THR A 506 -33.52 -34.12 11.10
C THR A 506 -34.20 -32.97 11.84
N VAL A 507 -35.08 -33.24 12.81
CA VAL A 507 -35.67 -32.18 13.66
C VAL A 507 -34.64 -31.58 14.62
N ASP A 508 -33.82 -32.40 15.27
CA ASP A 508 -32.77 -31.94 16.18
C ASP A 508 -31.70 -31.10 15.43
N ASP A 509 -31.28 -31.54 14.23
CA ASP A 509 -30.34 -30.85 13.34
C ASP A 509 -30.91 -29.51 12.84
N ILE A 510 -32.19 -29.48 12.42
CA ILE A 510 -32.89 -28.24 12.01
C ILE A 510 -33.01 -27.27 13.19
N ASN A 511 -33.39 -27.75 14.38
CA ASN A 511 -33.48 -26.92 15.58
C ASN A 511 -32.11 -26.36 15.98
N HIS A 512 -31.04 -27.14 15.83
CA HIS A 512 -29.67 -26.68 16.10
C HIS A 512 -29.24 -25.61 15.09
N GLY A 513 -29.47 -25.82 13.79
CA GLY A 513 -29.19 -24.83 12.75
C GLY A 513 -29.95 -23.52 12.94
N ILE A 514 -31.27 -23.57 13.16
CA ILE A 514 -32.09 -22.39 13.43
C ILE A 514 -31.61 -21.65 14.70
N SER A 515 -31.30 -22.38 15.77
CA SER A 515 -30.78 -21.79 17.01
C SER A 515 -29.40 -21.15 16.80
N HIS A 516 -28.49 -21.81 16.07
CA HIS A 516 -27.19 -21.29 15.71
C HIS A 516 -27.33 -19.98 14.91
N ASP A 517 -28.11 -19.98 13.83
CA ASP A 517 -28.19 -18.86 12.89
C ASP A 517 -28.93 -17.65 13.49
N ILE A 518 -29.96 -17.88 14.31
CA ILE A 518 -30.62 -16.81 15.08
C ILE A 518 -29.66 -16.20 16.11
N ASN A 519 -28.96 -17.04 16.90
CA ASN A 519 -28.01 -16.52 17.89
C ASN A 519 -26.81 -15.84 17.24
N TYR A 520 -26.30 -16.34 16.12
CA TYR A 520 -25.24 -15.73 15.34
C TYR A 520 -25.69 -14.38 14.75
N GLY A 521 -26.89 -14.34 14.14
CA GLY A 521 -27.49 -13.12 13.60
C GLY A 521 -27.67 -12.03 14.65
N ILE A 522 -28.27 -12.36 15.81
CA ILE A 522 -28.47 -11.40 16.91
C ILE A 522 -27.11 -10.89 17.44
N ASN A 523 -26.17 -11.78 17.74
CA ASN A 523 -24.84 -11.38 18.21
C ASN A 523 -24.10 -10.53 17.17
N HIS A 524 -24.26 -10.79 15.88
CA HIS A 524 -23.64 -9.99 14.81
C HIS A 524 -24.29 -8.61 14.68
N ILE A 525 -25.61 -8.50 14.84
CA ILE A 525 -26.34 -7.23 14.82
C ILE A 525 -25.95 -6.36 16.03
N ASP A 526 -25.97 -6.90 17.25
CA ASP A 526 -25.61 -6.15 18.46
C ASP A 526 -24.13 -5.75 18.46
N LYS A 527 -23.24 -6.73 18.21
CA LYS A 527 -21.79 -6.53 18.36
C LYS A 527 -21.16 -5.73 17.23
N HIS A 528 -21.66 -5.85 16.00
CA HIS A 528 -21.11 -5.14 14.85
C HIS A 528 -22.02 -3.99 14.40
N ILE A 529 -23.32 -4.19 14.14
CA ILE A 529 -24.16 -3.11 13.59
C ILE A 529 -24.41 -2.01 14.61
N PHE A 530 -24.91 -2.33 15.82
CA PHE A 530 -25.14 -1.30 16.84
C PHE A 530 -23.84 -0.63 17.32
N SER A 531 -22.79 -1.41 17.59
CA SER A 531 -21.49 -0.85 18.01
C SER A 531 -20.89 0.08 16.95
N HIS A 532 -20.91 -0.31 15.67
CA HIS A 532 -20.31 0.48 14.59
C HIS A 532 -21.16 1.70 14.22
N ILE A 533 -22.49 1.64 14.33
CA ILE A 533 -23.37 2.82 14.20
C ILE A 533 -23.12 3.80 15.35
N ILE A 534 -23.11 3.33 16.61
CA ILE A 534 -22.88 4.20 17.77
C ILE A 534 -21.49 4.83 17.69
N SER A 535 -20.44 4.07 17.36
CA SER A 535 -19.09 4.62 17.23
C SER A 535 -19.00 5.63 16.07
N TYR A 536 -19.56 5.32 14.90
CA TYR A 536 -19.55 6.24 13.76
C TYR A 536 -20.34 7.54 14.02
N VAL A 537 -21.50 7.46 14.68
CA VAL A 537 -22.31 8.65 14.99
C VAL A 537 -21.70 9.48 16.13
N VAL A 538 -21.30 8.84 17.24
CA VAL A 538 -20.88 9.51 18.47
C VAL A 538 -19.39 9.84 18.49
N ASN A 539 -18.51 8.91 18.11
CA ASN A 539 -17.06 9.10 18.21
C ASN A 539 -16.48 9.78 16.96
N ASP A 540 -17.00 9.46 15.78
CA ASP A 540 -16.46 9.98 14.52
C ASP A 540 -17.22 11.24 14.07
N ARG A 541 -18.52 11.12 13.76
CA ARG A 541 -19.29 12.24 13.17
C ARG A 541 -19.46 13.42 14.12
N ALA A 542 -19.83 13.18 15.39
CA ALA A 542 -19.97 14.27 16.36
C ALA A 542 -18.63 14.94 16.68
N LYS A 543 -17.55 14.16 16.83
CA LYS A 543 -16.19 14.70 17.04
C LYS A 543 -15.71 15.49 15.83
N HIS A 544 -15.86 14.98 14.62
CA HIS A 544 -15.50 15.69 13.39
C HIS A 544 -16.30 17.00 13.25
N ILE A 545 -17.60 16.99 13.56
CA ILE A 545 -18.41 18.22 13.57
C ILE A 545 -17.88 19.22 14.61
N VAL A 546 -17.60 18.80 15.84
CA VAL A 546 -17.06 19.68 16.89
C VAL A 546 -15.66 20.20 16.53
N GLU A 547 -14.71 19.32 16.21
CA GLU A 547 -13.34 19.72 15.86
C GLU A 547 -13.32 20.59 14.60
N HIS A 548 -14.03 20.24 13.53
CA HIS A 548 -14.04 21.04 12.31
C HIS A 548 -14.79 22.37 12.50
N THR A 549 -15.91 22.41 13.23
CA THR A 549 -16.65 23.66 13.46
C THR A 549 -15.86 24.59 14.38
N VAL A 550 -15.31 24.09 15.49
CA VAL A 550 -14.49 24.88 16.42
C VAL A 550 -13.19 25.33 15.75
N ASN A 551 -12.45 24.44 15.09
CA ASN A 551 -11.21 24.84 14.40
C ASN A 551 -11.47 25.80 13.24
N TYR A 552 -12.60 25.69 12.54
CA TYR A 552 -12.96 26.65 11.49
C TYR A 552 -13.32 28.02 12.09
N ILE A 553 -14.18 28.08 13.11
CA ILE A 553 -14.55 29.34 13.78
C ILE A 553 -13.34 30.00 14.45
N VAL A 554 -12.46 29.23 15.10
CA VAL A 554 -11.23 29.78 15.70
C VAL A 554 -10.23 30.19 14.63
N SER A 555 -9.93 29.35 13.64
CA SER A 555 -8.91 29.63 12.63
C SER A 555 -9.32 30.75 11.67
N HIS A 556 -10.57 30.80 11.21
CA HIS A 556 -11.05 31.90 10.37
C HIS A 556 -11.39 33.12 11.22
N THR A 557 -12.42 33.05 12.06
CA THR A 557 -13.03 34.25 12.67
C THR A 557 -12.05 34.99 13.58
N VAL A 558 -11.27 34.28 14.41
CA VAL A 558 -10.30 34.94 15.30
C VAL A 558 -9.12 35.53 14.53
N LYS A 559 -8.54 34.84 13.54
CA LYS A 559 -7.47 35.42 12.70
C LYS A 559 -7.97 36.60 11.89
N HIS A 560 -9.18 36.53 11.32
CA HIS A 560 -9.73 37.62 10.52
C HIS A 560 -10.04 38.85 11.37
N ILE A 561 -10.59 38.68 12.58
CA ILE A 561 -10.80 39.77 13.55
C ILE A 561 -9.47 40.36 14.00
N ILE A 562 -8.48 39.55 14.40
CA ILE A 562 -7.16 40.04 14.81
C ILE A 562 -6.46 40.78 13.66
N SER A 563 -6.47 40.23 12.45
CA SER A 563 -5.89 40.88 11.26
C SER A 563 -6.59 42.20 10.93
N TYR A 564 -7.93 42.25 11.05
CA TYR A 564 -8.70 43.48 10.85
C TYR A 564 -8.37 44.54 11.91
N ILE A 565 -8.31 44.17 13.20
CA ILE A 565 -7.94 45.07 14.31
C ILE A 565 -6.50 45.59 14.13
N ILE A 566 -5.54 44.73 13.76
CA ILE A 566 -4.15 45.12 13.50
C ILE A 566 -4.08 46.09 12.30
N SER A 567 -4.85 45.82 11.23
CA SER A 567 -4.93 46.72 10.07
C SER A 567 -5.52 48.08 10.45
N TYR A 568 -6.64 48.11 11.15
CA TYR A 568 -7.33 49.35 11.55
C TYR A 568 -6.53 50.17 12.56
N THR A 569 -5.88 49.52 13.54
CA THR A 569 -5.00 50.22 14.50
C THR A 569 -3.73 50.74 13.83
N LYS A 570 -3.09 49.97 12.93
CA LYS A 570 -1.95 50.44 12.14
C LYS A 570 -2.32 51.60 11.21
N HIS A 571 -3.50 51.56 10.59
CA HIS A 571 -4.01 52.68 9.78
C HIS A 571 -4.31 53.92 10.66
N GLY A 572 -4.98 53.74 11.80
CA GLY A 572 -5.25 54.83 12.75
C GLY A 572 -3.97 55.47 13.30
N ILE A 573 -2.98 54.65 13.70
CA ILE A 573 -1.66 55.13 14.13
C ILE A 573 -0.96 55.88 13.00
N ASN A 574 -0.96 55.37 11.76
CA ASN A 574 -0.38 56.07 10.62
C ASN A 574 -1.08 57.41 10.35
N CYS A 575 -2.41 57.47 10.39
CA CYS A 575 -3.17 58.71 10.18
C CYS A 575 -2.95 59.73 11.31
N ILE A 576 -2.83 59.29 12.57
CA ILE A 576 -2.49 60.14 13.71
C ILE A 576 -1.05 60.64 13.58
N VAL A 577 -0.08 59.75 13.35
CA VAL A 577 1.34 60.10 13.27
C VAL A 577 1.63 60.98 12.05
N PHE A 578 1.34 60.52 10.82
CA PHE A 578 1.59 61.35 9.65
C PHE A 578 0.69 62.58 9.60
N GLY A 579 -0.59 62.48 9.94
CA GLY A 579 -1.52 63.61 9.91
C GLY A 579 -1.15 64.69 10.93
N ILE A 580 -1.12 64.34 12.22
CA ILE A 580 -0.92 65.33 13.29
C ILE A 580 0.55 65.77 13.35
N VAL A 581 1.53 64.86 13.24
CA VAL A 581 2.95 65.27 13.34
C VAL A 581 3.38 66.06 12.11
N SER A 582 2.96 65.69 10.88
CA SER A 582 3.28 66.50 9.70
C SER A 582 2.58 67.86 9.73
N HIS A 583 1.32 67.93 10.16
CA HIS A 583 0.61 69.21 10.27
C HIS A 583 1.23 70.11 11.35
N ILE A 584 1.57 69.58 12.53
CA ILE A 584 2.24 70.34 13.60
C ILE A 584 3.64 70.77 13.16
N ILE A 585 4.45 69.91 12.56
CA ILE A 585 5.79 70.28 12.06
C ILE A 585 5.68 71.34 10.97
N SER A 586 4.79 71.17 9.99
CA SER A 586 4.56 72.15 8.91
C SER A 586 4.10 73.50 9.46
N HIS A 587 3.16 73.51 10.41
CA HIS A 587 2.69 74.75 11.05
C HIS A 587 3.75 75.41 11.92
N ILE A 588 4.57 74.65 12.66
CA ILE A 588 5.69 75.18 13.45
C ILE A 588 6.76 75.77 12.52
N ILE A 589 7.18 75.05 11.48
CA ILE A 589 8.17 75.53 10.51
C ILE A 589 7.64 76.80 9.82
N SER A 590 6.39 76.79 9.33
CA SER A 590 5.80 77.97 8.68
C SER A 590 5.71 79.16 9.64
N TYR A 591 5.27 78.98 10.88
CA TYR A 591 5.18 80.06 11.87
C TYR A 591 6.57 80.60 12.28
N VAL A 592 7.56 79.72 12.48
CA VAL A 592 8.92 80.12 12.84
C VAL A 592 9.62 80.83 11.68
N VAL A 593 9.55 80.31 10.46
CA VAL A 593 10.21 80.90 9.28
C VAL A 593 9.46 82.15 8.79
N ASN A 594 8.18 82.02 8.45
CA ASN A 594 7.43 83.11 7.81
C ASN A 594 7.03 84.23 8.78
N HIS A 595 6.90 83.93 10.09
CA HIS A 595 6.41 84.90 11.07
C HIS A 595 7.47 85.35 12.08
N ARG A 596 8.16 84.43 12.78
CA ARG A 596 9.21 84.82 13.75
C ARG A 596 10.46 85.36 13.04
N ALA A 597 11.09 84.58 12.17
CA ALA A 597 12.32 84.99 11.49
C ALA A 597 12.10 86.24 10.62
N LYS A 598 10.99 86.30 9.86
CA LYS A 598 10.64 87.49 9.07
C LYS A 598 10.39 88.74 9.91
N ARG A 599 9.78 88.64 11.10
CA ARG A 599 9.69 89.78 12.05
C ARG A 599 11.05 90.17 12.60
N VAL A 600 11.89 89.22 12.99
CA VAL A 600 13.24 89.49 13.52
C VAL A 600 14.12 90.16 12.47
N VAL A 601 14.15 89.65 11.23
CA VAL A 601 14.87 90.25 10.11
C VAL A 601 14.33 91.65 9.82
N ASN A 602 13.01 91.84 9.68
CA ASN A 602 12.44 93.17 9.43
C ASN A 602 12.74 94.17 10.57
N TYR A 603 12.73 93.72 11.83
CA TYR A 603 13.07 94.57 12.97
C TYR A 603 14.56 94.94 12.98
N ILE A 604 15.45 93.96 12.77
CA ILE A 604 16.91 94.19 12.71
C ILE A 604 17.26 95.10 11.53
N VAL A 605 16.69 94.86 10.34
CA VAL A 605 16.92 95.72 9.16
C VAL A 605 16.36 97.11 9.40
N SER A 606 15.13 97.26 9.90
CA SER A 606 14.54 98.57 10.20
C SER A 606 15.35 99.34 11.26
N TYR A 607 15.80 98.66 12.31
CA TYR A 607 16.60 99.26 13.38
C TYR A 607 18.01 99.63 12.90
N ILE A 608 18.73 98.74 12.22
CA ILE A 608 20.09 99.01 11.73
C ILE A 608 20.07 100.06 10.61
N VAL A 609 19.20 99.93 9.61
CA VAL A 609 19.10 100.93 8.52
C VAL A 609 18.59 102.26 9.08
N GLY A 610 17.57 102.24 9.95
CA GLY A 610 17.06 103.43 10.62
C GLY A 610 18.11 104.15 11.46
N TYR A 611 18.88 103.41 12.28
CA TYR A 611 19.92 103.99 13.13
C TYR A 611 21.13 104.45 12.33
N VAL A 612 21.67 103.62 11.44
CA VAL A 612 22.88 103.94 10.66
C VAL A 612 22.59 105.07 9.65
N VAL A 613 21.54 104.97 8.84
CA VAL A 613 21.23 106.00 7.85
C VAL A 613 20.73 107.27 8.54
N ASN A 614 19.73 107.18 9.42
CA ASN A 614 19.08 108.38 9.95
C ASN A 614 19.91 109.08 11.04
N HIS A 615 20.67 108.34 11.87
CA HIS A 615 21.51 108.95 12.91
C HIS A 615 22.95 109.23 12.45
N ARG A 616 23.67 108.28 11.83
CA ARG A 616 25.07 108.53 11.43
C ARG A 616 25.18 109.42 10.20
N ALA A 617 24.33 109.30 9.18
CA ALA A 617 24.42 110.21 8.03
C ALA A 617 24.09 111.66 8.43
N LYS A 618 23.09 111.90 9.30
CA LYS A 618 22.83 113.25 9.86
C LYS A 618 24.03 113.79 10.66
N HIS A 619 24.71 112.95 11.44
CA HIS A 619 25.90 113.37 12.18
C HIS A 619 27.07 113.72 11.23
N ILE A 620 27.32 112.91 10.20
CA ILE A 620 28.36 113.14 9.20
C ILE A 620 28.07 114.40 8.38
N ILE A 621 26.82 114.61 7.95
CA ILE A 621 26.38 115.83 7.26
C ILE A 621 26.53 117.06 8.16
N SER A 622 26.23 116.94 9.46
CA SER A 622 26.44 118.03 10.43
C SER A 622 27.93 118.43 10.53
N TYR A 623 28.83 117.45 10.65
CA TYR A 623 30.28 117.68 10.64
C TYR A 623 30.74 118.31 9.32
N PHE A 624 30.38 117.75 8.16
CA PHE A 624 30.73 118.33 6.85
C PHE A 624 30.26 119.77 6.69
N ASN A 625 29.06 120.09 7.17
CA ASN A 625 28.49 121.44 7.08
C ASN A 625 29.11 122.42 8.10
N HIS A 626 29.61 121.91 9.23
CA HIS A 626 30.46 122.66 10.16
C HIS A 626 31.83 122.97 9.54
N ASP A 627 32.48 121.95 8.96
CA ASP A 627 33.83 122.06 8.41
C ASP A 627 33.85 122.95 7.16
N ILE A 628 32.84 122.85 6.29
CA ILE A 628 32.62 123.80 5.19
C ILE A 628 32.44 125.23 5.72
N LYS A 629 31.68 125.45 6.80
CA LYS A 629 31.55 126.79 7.41
C LYS A 629 32.87 127.31 7.98
N CYS A 630 33.68 126.45 8.62
CA CYS A 630 35.00 126.81 9.11
C CYS A 630 35.98 127.13 7.96
N ILE A 631 36.03 126.30 6.92
CA ILE A 631 36.85 126.54 5.71
C ILE A 631 36.42 127.84 5.05
N VAL A 632 35.14 128.02 4.71
CA VAL A 632 34.64 129.25 4.08
C VAL A 632 34.95 130.47 4.95
N LYS A 633 34.70 130.44 6.26
CA LYS A 633 35.03 131.56 7.16
C LYS A 633 36.53 131.85 7.19
N HIS A 634 37.39 130.83 7.21
CA HIS A 634 38.84 131.00 7.25
C HIS A 634 39.39 131.51 5.91
N THR A 635 38.93 130.97 4.78
CA THR A 635 39.31 131.39 3.43
C THR A 635 38.83 132.81 3.14
N VAL A 636 37.58 133.14 3.46
CA VAL A 636 37.03 134.51 3.32
C VAL A 636 37.82 135.49 4.18
N ASN A 637 38.06 135.18 5.46
CA ASN A 637 38.83 136.06 6.35
C ASN A 637 40.31 136.19 5.94
N CYS A 638 40.95 135.13 5.45
CA CYS A 638 42.32 135.21 4.94
C CYS A 638 42.40 136.03 3.65
N ILE A 639 41.53 135.78 2.66
CA ILE A 639 41.58 136.48 1.37
C ILE A 639 41.21 137.95 1.55
N LEU A 640 40.09 138.29 2.18
CA LEU A 640 39.76 139.70 2.47
C LEU A 640 40.79 140.34 3.40
N GLY A 641 41.27 139.62 4.42
CA GLY A 641 42.29 140.11 5.35
C GLY A 641 43.63 140.44 4.68
N HIS A 642 44.07 139.62 3.72
CA HIS A 642 45.28 139.90 2.94
C HIS A 642 45.01 140.98 1.89
N THR A 643 44.00 140.83 1.04
CA THR A 643 43.74 141.76 -0.07
C THR A 643 43.43 143.16 0.42
N VAL A 644 42.61 143.33 1.46
CA VAL A 644 42.32 144.67 2.02
C VAL A 644 43.58 145.29 2.64
N LYS A 645 44.39 144.53 3.40
CA LYS A 645 45.67 145.04 3.92
C LYS A 645 46.65 145.41 2.81
N HIS A 646 46.76 144.60 1.76
CA HIS A 646 47.69 144.87 0.65
C HIS A 646 47.25 146.10 -0.15
N SER A 647 45.96 146.24 -0.45
CA SER A 647 45.42 147.40 -1.16
C SER A 647 45.54 148.69 -0.35
N ILE A 648 45.31 148.66 0.96
CA ILE A 648 45.53 149.84 1.84
C ILE A 648 47.02 150.18 1.94
N SER A 649 47.91 149.18 1.99
CA SER A 649 49.36 149.39 1.99
C SER A 649 49.85 150.03 0.68
N TYR A 650 49.29 149.62 -0.46
CA TYR A 650 49.59 150.26 -1.76
C TYR A 650 49.02 151.68 -1.85
N ALA A 651 47.79 151.91 -1.39
CA ALA A 651 47.19 153.25 -1.40
C ALA A 651 48.00 154.25 -0.56
N ASN A 652 48.46 153.85 0.63
CA ASN A 652 49.27 154.70 1.51
C ASN A 652 50.69 154.98 0.95
N HIS A 653 51.20 154.17 0.02
CA HIS A 653 52.46 154.48 -0.67
C HIS A 653 52.29 155.42 -1.87
N GLY A 654 51.12 155.43 -2.52
CA GLY A 654 50.85 156.33 -3.65
C GLY A 654 50.60 157.80 -3.26
N ILE A 655 50.00 158.04 -2.08
CA ILE A 655 49.56 159.39 -1.66
C ILE A 655 50.72 160.29 -1.19
N ASN A 656 51.87 159.73 -0.81
CA ASN A 656 53.03 160.48 -0.31
C ASN A 656 53.99 160.99 -1.41
N HIS A 657 53.63 160.90 -2.69
CA HIS A 657 54.59 161.10 -3.79
C HIS A 657 54.16 162.04 -4.93
N ASP A 658 53.00 162.69 -4.81
CA ASP A 658 52.49 163.65 -5.81
C ASP A 658 52.00 164.95 -5.15
N VAL A 659 52.17 166.06 -5.87
CA VAL A 659 51.78 167.44 -5.48
C VAL A 659 52.40 167.96 -4.17
N SER A 660 53.73 168.01 -4.17
CA SER A 660 54.40 169.26 -3.78
C SER A 660 54.65 170.12 -5.02
N HIS A 661 53.62 170.83 -5.52
CA HIS A 661 53.80 171.95 -6.46
C HIS A 661 52.59 172.87 -6.54
#